data_AF-A0A957R4P3-F1
#
_entry.id   AF-A0A957R4P3-F1
#
_cell.length_a   1.000
_cell.length_b   1.000
_cell.length_c   1.000
_cell.angle_alpha   90.00
_cell.angle_beta   90.00
_cell.angle_gamma   90.00
#
_symmetry.space_group_name_H-M   'P 1'
#
loop_
_entity.id
_entity.type
_entity.pdbx_description
1 polymer ?
#
loop_
_entity_poly.entity_id
_entity_poly.type
_entity_poly.pdbx_seq_one_letter_code
_entity_poly.pdbx_strand_id
1 'polypeptide(L)'
;MALTNAVSWKTWQDLLWLLIVILVPLWVNLWGQQPFEHAKVWLMRTLVWLLTAVIVSQALLTTGIKRPWQNDFPLARPLALLALVLVVTTFTAVDGRLSLWGSYERGQGTLTLLTYVLLCWLAMTQPRPLARTKQLAIAMTLASVPLLLLSLLQASGWNPLGLLTNARSPIYATLGRANFVGAYLVILLPLTTALAATAASPQSRRRWLLLGLGQLLVIGLTMARSSWLAAAVALTLFAWLWWQPQLTRWQNYLAASSVGTLVLSSPLLVWWLGQTQAGSTAARLTIWRSTLTLIRQRPLLGYGADALGVVFPRIYPPELVYVQGRQFFIDRAHNFLLDWTLTAGLPGLLAFVLVLVVFFMTIGRTLSQHPQPTEKRAWLIALVAAVGGNLTNNLASFDVTPTATAMWLLLGLGMALASPSAVPTVTLPAKRPLWRWGVVGVILISVTTAVWQLNMRPLLADAAARRAHLHVIEGDWPSAIAAGEQAAAWWPHEAAHQLQLSQLYYQQAAAQPAAAARWLFQAEQSLQTAQQLRPLDSQIWLQTAEFYSAAVQQFGWSTTAQADQAYQQALHLAPHDATFYTAWGRAQLRRGEAAAAAVSLQQAVALDATYGDAYLALATAELALNQPEQALPHYQAAIRWLPHPEAAYAGLADCYWQLNRPQDALQAAEQALHHNPHNQQALFIRHELIKTP
;
A
#
# COMPACT_ATOMS: atom_id res chain seq x y z
N MET A 1 38.37 7.16 20.43
CA MET A 1 38.28 5.90 21.17
C MET A 1 37.64 6.14 22.55
N ALA A 2 36.41 6.66 22.57
CA ALA A 2 35.64 7.00 23.79
C ALA A 2 34.16 6.60 23.62
N LEU A 3 33.92 5.43 23.01
CA LEU A 3 32.59 4.84 22.78
C LEU A 3 32.38 3.53 23.57
N THR A 4 33.33 3.16 24.44
CA THR A 4 33.35 1.86 25.12
C THR A 4 32.87 1.88 26.57
N ASN A 5 32.60 3.04 27.18
CA ASN A 5 32.12 3.08 28.56
C ASN A 5 30.60 3.31 28.65
N ALA A 6 29.92 2.18 28.88
CA ALA A 6 28.71 2.03 29.69
C ALA A 6 27.33 2.38 29.11
N VAL A 7 26.94 1.75 28.00
CA VAL A 7 25.60 1.13 27.90
C VAL A 7 25.76 -0.19 27.15
N SER A 8 26.00 -1.27 27.89
CA SER A 8 26.03 -2.61 27.30
C SER A 8 24.60 -3.05 26.96
N TRP A 9 24.35 -3.48 25.72
CA TRP A 9 23.10 -4.12 25.24
C TRP A 9 22.85 -5.46 25.95
N LYS A 10 22.63 -5.41 27.26
CA LYS A 10 22.54 -6.62 28.11
C LYS A 10 21.13 -7.16 28.25
N THR A 11 20.13 -6.48 27.68
CA THR A 11 18.72 -6.87 27.86
C THR A 11 18.05 -7.20 26.53
N TRP A 12 17.14 -8.18 26.57
CA TRP A 12 16.27 -8.54 25.44
C TRP A 12 15.45 -7.35 24.90
N GLN A 13 15.13 -6.37 25.74
CA GLN A 13 14.42 -5.17 25.32
C GLN A 13 15.26 -4.32 24.37
N ASP A 14 16.52 -4.07 24.73
CA ASP A 14 17.37 -3.20 23.93
C ASP A 14 17.64 -3.83 22.55
N LEU A 15 17.79 -5.16 22.49
CA LEU A 15 17.86 -5.91 21.23
C LEU A 15 16.59 -5.73 20.38
N LEU A 16 15.40 -5.92 20.95
CA LEU A 16 14.14 -5.79 20.22
C LEU A 16 13.93 -4.37 19.67
N TRP A 17 14.30 -3.33 20.41
CA TRP A 17 14.25 -1.95 19.90
C TRP A 17 15.16 -1.75 18.68
N LEU A 18 16.38 -2.30 18.71
CA LEU A 18 17.29 -2.27 17.56
C LEU A 18 16.75 -3.05 16.36
N LEU A 19 16.19 -4.23 16.60
CA LEU A 19 15.61 -5.05 15.53
C LEU A 19 14.44 -4.32 14.85
N ILE A 20 13.59 -3.60 15.61
CA ILE A 20 12.50 -2.80 15.03
C ILE A 20 13.06 -1.72 14.09
N VAL A 21 14.04 -0.94 14.54
CA VAL A 21 14.54 0.21 13.75
C VAL A 21 15.45 -0.20 12.58
N ILE A 22 16.08 -1.38 12.64
CA ILE A 22 16.96 -1.88 11.59
C ILE A 22 16.20 -2.77 10.62
N LEU A 23 15.47 -3.78 11.10
CA LEU A 23 14.89 -4.80 10.23
C LEU A 23 13.61 -4.31 9.53
N VAL A 24 12.74 -3.53 10.17
CA VAL A 24 11.49 -3.08 9.53
C VAL A 24 11.74 -2.32 8.21
N PRO A 25 12.64 -1.33 8.12
CA PRO A 25 12.91 -0.66 6.85
C PRO A 25 13.71 -1.52 5.85
N LEU A 26 14.51 -2.49 6.31
CA LEU A 26 15.43 -3.27 5.47
C LEU A 26 14.88 -4.62 4.99
N TRP A 27 13.87 -5.16 5.67
CA TRP A 27 13.35 -6.49 5.38
C TRP A 27 12.62 -6.54 4.03
N VAL A 28 12.97 -7.53 3.21
CA VAL A 28 12.31 -7.88 1.95
C VAL A 28 12.10 -9.39 1.94
N ASN A 29 10.86 -9.84 1.70
CA ASN A 29 10.54 -11.26 1.60
C ASN A 29 10.63 -11.71 0.13
N LEU A 30 11.83 -12.10 -0.33
CA LEU A 30 12.02 -12.56 -1.71
C LEU A 30 11.32 -13.90 -2.00
N TRP A 31 10.88 -14.62 -0.97
CA TRP A 31 10.13 -15.86 -1.09
C TRP A 31 8.61 -15.64 -1.13
N GLY A 32 8.15 -14.43 -0.83
CA GLY A 32 6.73 -14.07 -0.79
C GLY A 32 6.18 -13.59 -2.13
N GLN A 33 4.86 -13.61 -2.29
CA GLN A 33 4.20 -13.00 -3.43
C GLN A 33 4.16 -11.47 -3.27
N GLN A 34 4.04 -10.99 -2.02
CA GLN A 34 4.13 -9.58 -1.65
C GLN A 34 5.46 -9.26 -0.93
N PRO A 35 6.56 -8.97 -1.66
CA PRO A 35 7.90 -8.92 -1.08
C PRO A 35 8.15 -7.73 -0.14
N PHE A 36 7.34 -6.66 -0.21
CA PHE A 36 7.64 -5.39 0.46
C PHE A 36 6.78 -5.08 1.69
N GLU A 37 5.49 -4.70 1.53
CA GLU A 37 4.72 -4.14 2.64
C GLU A 37 4.27 -5.20 3.66
N HIS A 38 3.64 -6.27 3.19
CA HIS A 38 3.05 -7.31 4.05
C HIS A 38 4.05 -7.96 5.00
N ALA A 39 5.18 -8.40 4.46
CA ALA A 39 6.24 -9.00 5.26
C ALA A 39 6.74 -8.05 6.37
N LYS A 40 6.77 -6.74 6.10
CA LYS A 40 7.15 -5.74 7.10
C LYS A 40 6.07 -5.53 8.15
N VAL A 41 4.78 -5.58 7.80
CA VAL A 41 3.67 -5.49 8.76
C VAL A 41 3.78 -6.62 9.79
N TRP A 42 3.94 -7.86 9.33
CA TRP A 42 4.02 -9.03 10.22
C TRP A 42 5.30 -9.02 11.06
N LEU A 43 6.43 -8.60 10.48
CA LEU A 43 7.68 -8.41 11.22
C LEU A 43 7.54 -7.33 12.30
N MET A 44 7.01 -6.16 11.93
CA MET A 44 6.77 -5.06 12.87
C MET A 44 5.85 -5.48 14.01
N ARG A 45 4.72 -6.11 13.70
CA ARG A 45 3.78 -6.63 14.72
C ARG A 45 4.44 -7.64 15.64
N THR A 46 5.17 -8.60 15.07
CA THR A 46 5.89 -9.61 15.84
C THR A 46 6.87 -8.98 16.82
N LEU A 47 7.74 -8.08 16.34
CA LEU A 47 8.75 -7.45 17.18
C LEU A 47 8.13 -6.57 18.28
N VAL A 48 7.08 -5.81 17.97
CA VAL A 48 6.38 -4.97 18.95
C VAL A 48 5.65 -5.81 20.00
N TRP A 49 5.02 -6.92 19.62
CA TRP A 49 4.29 -7.78 20.56
C TRP A 49 5.26 -8.54 21.48
N LEU A 50 6.37 -9.05 20.95
CA LEU A 50 7.43 -9.66 21.76
C LEU A 50 8.03 -8.63 22.73
N LEU A 51 8.29 -7.41 22.26
CA LEU A 51 8.78 -6.32 23.09
C LEU A 51 7.79 -5.97 24.21
N THR A 52 6.49 -5.96 23.89
CA THR A 52 5.42 -5.76 24.88
C THR A 52 5.46 -6.86 25.94
N ALA A 53 5.56 -8.13 25.53
CA ALA A 53 5.63 -9.27 26.44
C ALA A 53 6.83 -9.17 27.39
N VAL A 54 8.00 -8.80 26.87
CA VAL A 54 9.21 -8.60 27.67
C VAL A 54 9.03 -7.44 28.65
N ILE A 55 8.49 -6.30 28.21
CA ILE A 55 8.25 -5.13 29.07
C ILE A 55 7.25 -5.44 30.18
N VAL A 56 6.11 -6.05 29.85
CA VAL A 56 5.08 -6.41 30.84
C VAL A 56 5.61 -7.45 31.81
N SER A 57 6.33 -8.46 31.33
CA SER A 57 6.94 -9.50 32.20
C SER A 57 7.94 -8.90 33.17
N GLN A 58 8.80 -7.98 32.72
CA GLN A 58 9.72 -7.28 33.61
C GLN A 58 8.99 -6.42 34.64
N ALA A 59 7.93 -5.71 34.23
CA ALA A 59 7.12 -4.89 35.14
C ALA A 59 6.37 -5.72 36.20
N LEU A 60 6.01 -6.98 35.90
CA LEU A 60 5.40 -7.90 36.87
C LEU A 60 6.41 -8.45 37.89
N LEU A 61 7.64 -8.72 37.44
CA LEU A 61 8.69 -9.34 38.25
C LEU A 61 9.48 -8.36 39.12
N THR A 62 9.39 -7.05 38.83
CA THR A 62 10.09 -5.98 39.55
C THR A 62 9.15 -5.21 40.47
N THR A 63 9.68 -4.57 41.52
CA THR A 63 8.95 -3.66 42.41
C THR A 63 9.59 -2.27 42.37
N GLY A 64 8.81 -1.20 42.61
CA GLY A 64 9.31 0.18 42.61
C GLY A 64 9.41 0.88 41.24
N ILE A 65 9.16 0.17 40.13
CA ILE A 65 9.02 0.78 38.80
C ILE A 65 7.56 1.20 38.59
N LYS A 66 7.32 2.48 38.25
CA LYS A 66 5.99 2.90 37.78
C LYS A 66 5.64 2.09 36.53
N ARG A 67 4.51 1.39 36.56
CA ARG A 67 4.11 0.53 35.45
C ARG A 67 3.80 1.40 34.21
N PRO A 68 4.00 0.87 32.98
CA PRO A 68 3.73 1.63 31.76
C PRO A 68 2.32 2.22 31.67
N TRP A 69 1.33 1.58 32.30
CA TRP A 69 -0.07 2.02 32.36
C TRP A 69 -0.41 2.93 33.55
N GLN A 70 0.55 3.25 34.40
CA GLN A 70 0.39 4.12 35.57
C GLN A 70 1.03 5.51 35.40
N ASN A 71 1.64 5.76 34.23
CA ASN A 71 2.27 7.04 33.95
C ASN A 71 1.28 7.98 33.24
N ASP A 72 0.98 9.11 33.87
CA ASP A 72 0.27 10.23 33.23
C ASP A 72 1.22 10.97 32.30
N PHE A 73 1.39 10.45 31.08
CA PHE A 73 2.03 11.19 30.00
C PHE A 73 1.02 12.07 29.26
N PRO A 74 1.41 13.26 28.76
CA PRO A 74 0.52 14.12 28.00
C PRO A 74 -0.17 13.42 26.81
N LEU A 75 0.52 12.49 26.13
CA LEU A 75 -0.03 11.74 25.00
C LEU A 75 -0.90 10.54 25.36
N ALA A 76 -0.97 10.12 26.64
CA ALA A 76 -1.69 8.91 27.01
C ALA A 76 -3.19 8.97 26.64
N ARG A 77 -3.87 10.07 27.00
CA ARG A 77 -5.31 10.25 26.71
C ARG A 77 -5.59 10.40 25.21
N PRO A 78 -4.87 11.24 24.45
CA PRO A 78 -5.02 11.29 22.99
C PRO A 78 -4.84 9.94 22.29
N LEU A 79 -3.85 9.15 22.70
CA LEU A 79 -3.62 7.81 22.12
C LEU A 79 -4.73 6.83 22.48
N ALA A 80 -5.23 6.85 23.72
CA ALA A 80 -6.34 6.01 24.14
C ALA A 80 -7.64 6.36 23.38
N LEU A 81 -7.90 7.66 23.17
CA LEU A 81 -9.02 8.12 22.35
C LEU A 81 -8.88 7.63 20.91
N LEU A 82 -7.71 7.79 20.30
CA LEU A 82 -7.46 7.32 18.94
C LEU A 82 -7.64 5.80 18.82
N ALA A 83 -7.10 5.03 19.76
CA ALA A 83 -7.27 3.58 19.81
C ALA A 83 -8.74 3.19 19.92
N LEU A 84 -9.51 3.86 20.79
CA LEU A 84 -10.94 3.63 20.93
C LEU A 84 -11.69 3.90 19.63
N VAL A 85 -11.41 5.04 18.97
CA VAL A 85 -12.05 5.36 17.69
C VAL A 85 -11.73 4.31 16.63
N LEU A 86 -10.48 3.87 16.51
CA LEU A 86 -10.10 2.82 15.56
C LEU A 86 -10.84 1.50 15.81
N VAL A 87 -11.00 1.11 17.08
CA VAL A 87 -11.77 -0.08 17.45
C VAL A 87 -13.24 0.08 17.08
N VAL A 88 -13.87 1.21 17.45
CA VAL A 88 -15.27 1.50 17.12
C VAL A 88 -15.49 1.49 15.60
N THR A 89 -14.62 2.16 14.85
CA THR A 89 -14.71 2.22 13.39
C THR A 89 -14.61 0.83 12.76
N THR A 90 -13.82 -0.08 13.32
CA THR A 90 -13.71 -1.45 12.81
C THR A 90 -15.05 -2.20 12.85
N PHE A 91 -15.83 -1.99 13.92
CA PHE A 91 -17.16 -2.60 14.04
C PHE A 91 -18.22 -1.91 13.18
N THR A 92 -18.04 -0.62 12.86
CA THR A 92 -18.96 0.15 12.01
C THR A 92 -18.53 0.24 10.54
N ALA A 93 -17.41 -0.40 10.19
CA ALA A 93 -16.84 -0.41 8.84
C ALA A 93 -17.78 -1.09 7.84
N VAL A 94 -17.65 -0.74 6.55
CA VAL A 94 -18.44 -1.40 5.50
C VAL A 94 -18.02 -2.87 5.32
N ASP A 95 -16.74 -3.16 5.56
CA ASP A 95 -16.20 -4.52 5.68
C ASP A 95 -15.34 -4.57 6.96
N GLY A 96 -15.90 -5.14 8.03
CA GLY A 96 -15.22 -5.25 9.32
C GLY A 96 -13.99 -6.17 9.30
N ARG A 97 -13.98 -7.20 8.44
CA ARG A 97 -12.81 -8.09 8.29
C ARG A 97 -11.68 -7.36 7.59
N LEU A 98 -11.99 -6.58 6.55
CA LEU A 98 -11.03 -5.70 5.87
C LEU A 98 -10.47 -4.68 6.83
N SER A 99 -11.35 -3.99 7.56
CA SER A 99 -10.91 -2.99 8.53
C SER A 99 -10.05 -3.57 9.64
N LEU A 100 -10.29 -4.80 10.09
CA LEU A 100 -9.48 -5.41 11.15
C LEU A 100 -8.07 -5.79 10.65
N TRP A 101 -7.99 -6.49 9.52
CA TRP A 101 -6.75 -7.11 9.02
C TRP A 101 -5.95 -6.22 8.06
N GLY A 102 -6.63 -5.39 7.28
CA GLY A 102 -6.09 -4.67 6.13
C GLY A 102 -6.27 -5.45 4.82
N SER A 103 -5.90 -4.82 3.71
CA SER A 103 -5.92 -5.45 2.38
C SER A 103 -4.69 -6.36 2.16
N TYR A 104 -4.77 -7.30 1.20
CA TYR A 104 -3.66 -8.21 0.86
C TYR A 104 -2.44 -7.49 0.25
N GLU A 105 -2.61 -6.24 -0.18
CA GLU A 105 -1.53 -5.42 -0.74
C GLU A 105 -0.80 -4.61 0.35
N ARG A 106 -1.52 -4.22 1.42
CA ARG A 106 -1.01 -3.25 2.42
C ARG A 106 -0.92 -3.77 3.84
N GLY A 107 -1.93 -4.50 4.33
CA GLY A 107 -1.98 -4.99 5.71
C GLY A 107 -2.09 -3.87 6.75
N GLN A 108 -2.65 -2.72 6.38
CA GLN A 108 -2.76 -1.51 7.21
C GLN A 108 -4.11 -1.44 7.95
N GLY A 109 -4.64 -2.60 8.37
CA GLY A 109 -5.86 -2.69 9.18
C GLY A 109 -5.69 -2.17 10.60
N THR A 110 -6.79 -2.13 11.35
CA THR A 110 -6.84 -1.66 12.74
C THR A 110 -5.85 -2.36 13.65
N LEU A 111 -5.61 -3.66 13.47
CA LEU A 111 -4.64 -4.37 14.29
C LEU A 111 -3.21 -3.83 14.11
N THR A 112 -2.86 -3.45 12.87
CA THR A 112 -1.59 -2.82 12.52
C THR A 112 -1.53 -1.39 13.07
N LEU A 113 -2.59 -0.61 12.89
CA LEU A 113 -2.68 0.77 13.42
C LEU A 113 -2.58 0.83 14.95
N LEU A 114 -3.27 -0.07 15.66
CA LEU A 114 -3.16 -0.20 17.12
C LEU A 114 -1.76 -0.63 17.56
N THR A 115 -1.06 -1.42 16.75
CA THR A 115 0.33 -1.80 17.04
C THR A 115 1.27 -0.60 16.92
N TYR A 116 1.03 0.33 15.99
CA TYR A 116 1.79 1.59 15.95
C TYR A 116 1.51 2.49 17.16
N VAL A 117 0.24 2.58 17.57
CA VAL A 117 -0.15 3.30 18.81
C VAL A 117 0.55 2.67 20.03
N LEU A 118 0.58 1.34 20.10
CA LEU A 118 1.29 0.59 21.14
C LEU A 118 2.80 0.86 21.09
N LEU A 119 3.42 0.88 19.91
CA LEU A 119 4.84 1.22 19.75
C LEU A 119 5.15 2.61 20.32
N CYS A 120 4.32 3.61 20.02
CA CYS A 120 4.44 4.96 20.57
C CYS A 120 4.27 4.97 22.10
N TRP A 121 3.28 4.24 22.62
CA TRP A 121 3.05 4.08 24.05
C TRP A 121 4.24 3.45 24.78
N LEU A 122 4.77 2.35 24.26
CA LEU A 122 5.97 1.70 24.82
C LEU A 122 7.17 2.64 24.74
N ALA A 123 7.30 3.41 23.66
CA ALA A 123 8.42 4.31 23.49
C ALA A 123 8.39 5.51 24.46
N MET A 124 7.20 6.02 24.82
CA MET A 124 7.09 7.12 25.79
C MET A 124 7.21 6.67 27.24
N THR A 125 6.74 5.46 27.56
CA THR A 125 6.56 5.02 28.95
C THR A 125 7.80 4.42 29.60
N GLN A 126 8.79 4.05 28.80
CA GLN A 126 10.04 3.50 29.31
C GLN A 126 10.97 4.63 29.78
N PRO A 127 11.48 4.59 31.03
CA PRO A 127 12.47 5.56 31.48
C PRO A 127 13.74 5.41 30.63
N ARG A 128 14.00 6.42 29.79
CA ARG A 128 15.14 6.40 28.88
C ARG A 128 16.06 7.59 29.10
N PRO A 129 17.31 7.36 29.50
CA PRO A 129 18.30 8.42 29.46
C PRO A 129 18.54 8.84 28.01
N LEU A 130 18.94 10.09 27.81
CA LEU A 130 19.28 10.67 26.51
C LEU A 130 20.20 9.77 25.67
N ALA A 131 21.14 9.07 26.32
CA ALA A 131 22.04 8.11 25.69
C ALA A 131 21.32 7.01 24.92
N ARG A 132 20.23 6.43 25.46
CA ARG A 132 19.46 5.38 24.78
C ARG A 132 18.65 5.92 23.60
N THR A 133 18.06 7.11 23.75
CA THR A 133 17.38 7.80 22.64
C THR A 133 18.34 8.07 21.48
N LYS A 134 19.54 8.56 21.80
CA LYS A 134 20.63 8.77 20.83
C LYS A 134 21.05 7.48 20.14
N GLN A 135 21.18 6.37 20.87
CA GLN A 135 21.54 5.08 20.27
C GLN A 135 20.51 4.59 19.26
N LEU A 136 19.21 4.69 19.56
CA LEU A 136 18.16 4.32 18.61
C LEU A 136 18.15 5.24 17.40
N ALA A 137 18.33 6.54 17.58
CA ALA A 137 18.43 7.48 16.46
C ALA A 137 19.66 7.17 15.58
N ILE A 138 20.81 6.85 16.17
CA ILE A 138 22.00 6.40 15.43
C ILE A 138 21.69 5.12 14.64
N ALA A 139 21.04 4.13 15.26
CA ALA A 139 20.68 2.90 14.59
C ALA A 139 19.71 3.14 13.42
N MET A 140 18.69 3.99 13.61
CA MET A 140 17.77 4.42 12.54
C MET A 140 18.50 5.12 11.40
N THR A 141 19.38 6.06 11.71
CA THR A 141 20.18 6.78 10.71
C THR A 141 21.14 5.85 9.97
N LEU A 142 21.80 4.91 10.67
CA LEU A 142 22.70 3.94 10.03
C LEU A 142 21.94 2.90 9.20
N ALA A 143 20.69 2.59 9.54
CA ALA A 143 19.83 1.76 8.71
C ALA A 143 19.55 2.39 7.33
N SER A 144 19.81 3.69 7.14
CA SER A 144 19.77 4.29 5.79
C SER A 144 20.94 3.88 4.91
N VAL A 145 22.09 3.43 5.46
CA VAL A 145 23.28 3.14 4.64
C VAL A 145 23.01 2.06 3.59
N PRO A 146 22.45 0.88 3.92
CA PRO A 146 22.06 -0.10 2.91
C PRO A 146 21.04 0.45 1.90
N LEU A 147 20.09 1.28 2.35
CA LEU A 147 19.10 1.91 1.47
C LEU A 147 19.75 2.82 0.44
N LEU A 148 20.74 3.63 0.85
CA LEU A 148 21.46 4.53 -0.05
C LEU A 148 22.26 3.73 -1.06
N LEU A 149 22.98 2.70 -0.62
CA LEU A 149 23.75 1.83 -1.51
C LEU A 149 22.85 1.18 -2.55
N LEU A 150 21.77 0.51 -2.12
CA LEU A 150 20.81 -0.12 -3.04
C LEU A 150 20.19 0.90 -4.00
N SER A 151 19.84 2.09 -3.52
CA SER A 151 19.26 3.13 -4.36
C SER A 151 20.24 3.62 -5.43
N LEU A 152 21.52 3.77 -5.09
CA LEU A 152 22.55 4.18 -6.05
C LEU A 152 22.83 3.10 -7.10
N LEU A 153 22.84 1.82 -6.70
CA LEU A 153 22.97 0.70 -7.64
C LEU A 153 21.77 0.64 -8.61
N GLN A 154 20.56 0.77 -8.08
CA GLN A 154 19.34 0.81 -8.90
C GLN A 154 19.32 2.02 -9.84
N ALA A 155 19.79 3.18 -9.37
CA ALA A 155 19.92 4.38 -10.19
C ALA A 155 20.94 4.20 -11.33
N SER A 156 21.97 3.37 -11.15
CA SER A 156 22.94 3.04 -12.20
C SER A 156 22.46 1.94 -13.16
N GLY A 157 21.22 1.47 -13.02
CA GLY A 157 20.64 0.38 -13.81
C GLY A 157 20.94 -1.03 -13.30
N TRP A 158 21.74 -1.19 -12.22
CA TRP A 158 21.98 -2.50 -11.64
C TRP A 158 20.92 -2.83 -10.57
N ASN A 159 20.17 -3.91 -10.81
CA ASN A 159 19.06 -4.31 -9.94
C ASN A 159 19.38 -5.60 -9.15
N PRO A 160 20.02 -5.50 -7.97
CA PRO A 160 20.48 -6.67 -7.22
C PRO A 160 19.36 -7.53 -6.63
N LEU A 161 18.14 -7.00 -6.48
CA LEU A 161 16.99 -7.76 -5.95
C LEU A 161 16.19 -8.46 -7.06
N GLY A 162 16.44 -8.16 -8.34
CA GLY A 162 15.72 -8.77 -9.47
C GLY A 162 14.22 -8.45 -9.54
N LEU A 163 13.72 -7.50 -8.74
CA LEU A 163 12.30 -7.12 -8.73
C LEU A 163 12.03 -6.01 -9.74
N LEU A 164 10.92 -6.13 -10.49
CA LEU A 164 10.47 -5.12 -11.44
C LEU A 164 9.69 -4.02 -10.73
N THR A 165 9.85 -2.77 -11.20
CA THR A 165 9.10 -1.61 -10.70
C THR A 165 8.39 -0.91 -11.86
N ASN A 166 7.13 -0.53 -11.65
CA ASN A 166 6.34 0.28 -12.59
C ASN A 166 6.42 1.78 -12.27
N ALA A 167 7.35 2.20 -11.40
CA ALA A 167 7.53 3.59 -11.04
C ALA A 167 8.36 4.36 -12.08
N ARG A 168 8.19 5.69 -12.12
CA ARG A 168 8.98 6.58 -12.98
C ARG A 168 10.49 6.55 -12.69
N SER A 169 10.85 6.30 -11.43
CA SER A 169 12.25 6.13 -11.01
C SER A 169 12.52 4.65 -10.79
N PRO A 170 13.67 4.12 -11.23
CA PRO A 170 14.05 2.73 -11.00
C PRO A 170 14.36 2.45 -9.52
N ILE A 171 14.45 3.50 -8.69
CA ILE A 171 14.77 3.39 -7.26
C ILE A 171 13.56 2.88 -6.49
N TYR A 172 13.72 1.76 -5.80
CA TYR A 172 12.74 1.25 -4.85
C TYR A 172 13.38 0.70 -3.56
N ALA A 173 14.70 0.46 -3.57
CA ALA A 173 15.49 -0.13 -2.49
C ALA A 173 14.76 -1.32 -1.84
N THR A 174 14.63 -1.32 -0.52
CA THR A 174 13.82 -2.31 0.22
C THR A 174 12.40 -1.81 0.53
N LEU A 175 12.03 -0.60 0.08
CA LEU A 175 10.73 0.02 0.37
C LEU A 175 9.71 -0.15 -0.78
N GLY A 176 10.10 -0.75 -1.90
CA GLY A 176 9.20 -1.14 -2.99
C GLY A 176 8.79 -0.02 -3.95
N ARG A 177 8.90 1.27 -3.57
CA ARG A 177 8.71 2.41 -4.48
C ARG A 177 9.59 3.62 -4.13
N ALA A 178 9.94 4.42 -5.14
CA ALA A 178 10.81 5.59 -5.01
C ALA A 178 10.30 6.64 -4.01
N ASN A 179 9.00 6.91 -4.03
CA ASN A 179 8.37 7.86 -3.10
C ASN A 179 8.46 7.40 -1.64
N PHE A 180 8.40 6.10 -1.37
CA PHE A 180 8.55 5.56 -0.02
C PHE A 180 10.00 5.66 0.47
N VAL A 181 10.98 5.39 -0.41
CA VAL A 181 12.41 5.63 -0.11
C VAL A 181 12.64 7.11 0.25
N GLY A 182 12.16 8.03 -0.59
CA GLY A 182 12.27 9.46 -0.35
C GLY A 182 11.65 9.88 0.99
N ALA A 183 10.42 9.43 1.26
CA ALA A 183 9.71 9.72 2.51
C ALA A 183 10.45 9.22 3.76
N TYR A 184 11.00 8.00 3.72
CA TYR A 184 11.75 7.45 4.84
C TYR A 184 13.05 8.23 5.10
N LEU A 185 13.78 8.61 4.04
CA LEU A 185 14.99 9.42 4.18
C LEU A 185 14.72 10.83 4.71
N VAL A 186 13.57 11.44 4.39
CA VAL A 186 13.12 12.72 4.96
C VAL A 186 13.01 12.64 6.49
N ILE A 187 12.49 11.53 7.04
CA ILE A 187 12.40 11.31 8.49
C ILE A 187 13.80 11.26 9.12
N LEU A 188 14.75 10.62 8.46
CA LEU A 188 16.10 10.41 8.99
C LEU A 188 17.00 11.64 8.89
N LEU A 189 16.77 12.52 7.91
CA LEU A 189 17.60 13.71 7.67
C LEU A 189 17.79 14.57 8.93
N PRO A 190 16.75 15.00 9.66
CA PRO A 190 16.92 15.79 10.89
C PRO A 190 17.71 15.06 11.98
N LEU A 191 17.59 13.73 12.07
CA LEU A 191 18.37 12.92 13.01
C LEU A 191 19.86 12.94 12.64
N THR A 192 20.17 12.79 11.34
CA THR A 192 21.53 12.92 10.80
C THR A 192 22.10 14.32 11.05
N THR A 193 21.30 15.38 10.87
CA THR A 193 21.70 16.77 11.13
C THR A 193 22.01 17.00 12.61
N ALA A 194 21.19 16.46 13.52
CA ALA A 194 21.46 16.54 14.95
C ALA A 194 22.77 15.82 15.32
N LEU A 195 23.02 14.63 14.76
CA LEU A 195 24.25 13.88 14.97
C LEU A 195 25.50 14.65 14.49
N ALA A 196 25.40 15.35 13.36
CA ALA A 196 26.47 16.21 12.86
C ALA A 196 26.69 17.44 13.77
N ALA A 197 25.61 18.10 14.19
CA ALA A 197 25.64 19.28 15.04
C ALA A 197 26.25 18.99 16.42
N THR A 198 25.92 17.84 17.00
CA THR A 198 26.40 17.40 18.33
C THR A 198 27.58 16.44 18.27
N ALA A 199 28.28 16.34 17.12
CA ALA A 199 29.40 15.43 16.97
C ALA A 199 30.59 15.83 17.86
N ALA A 200 31.17 14.86 18.57
CA ALA A 200 32.28 15.08 19.50
C ALA A 200 33.63 15.36 18.79
N SER A 201 33.79 14.97 17.53
CA SER A 201 35.02 15.19 16.76
C SER A 201 34.73 15.69 15.34
N PRO A 202 35.65 16.46 14.73
CA PRO A 202 35.51 16.92 13.34
C PRO A 202 35.36 15.76 12.35
N GLN A 203 36.06 14.64 12.58
CA GLN A 203 35.94 13.46 11.74
C GLN A 203 34.56 12.80 11.86
N SER A 204 34.00 12.70 13.07
CA SER A 204 32.63 12.21 13.26
C SER A 204 31.60 13.14 12.61
N ARG A 205 31.80 14.46 12.73
CA ARG A 205 30.95 15.45 12.06
C ARG A 205 30.97 15.26 10.55
N ARG A 206 32.16 15.12 9.96
CA ARG A 206 32.33 14.88 8.51
C ARG A 206 31.60 13.62 8.05
N ARG A 207 31.68 12.51 8.82
CA ARG A 207 30.97 11.26 8.48
C ARG A 207 29.45 11.45 8.45
N TRP A 208 28.87 12.15 9.43
CA TRP A 208 27.43 12.43 9.46
C TRP A 208 27.00 13.38 8.33
N LEU A 209 27.80 14.40 8.03
CA LEU A 209 27.54 15.30 6.90
C LEU A 209 27.58 14.55 5.56
N LEU A 210 28.55 13.67 5.34
CA LEU A 210 28.61 12.83 4.14
C LEU A 210 27.40 11.91 4.02
N LEU A 211 26.95 11.30 5.13
CA LEU A 211 25.74 10.50 5.13
C LEU A 211 24.49 11.35 4.79
N GLY A 212 24.36 12.54 5.37
CA GLY A 212 23.26 13.47 5.07
C GLY A 212 23.25 13.93 3.62
N LEU A 213 24.43 14.18 3.02
CA LEU A 213 24.55 14.47 1.59
C LEU A 213 24.12 13.29 0.73
N GLY A 214 24.49 12.05 1.10
CA GLY A 214 24.01 10.85 0.44
C GLY A 214 22.48 10.70 0.53
N GLN A 215 21.89 11.01 1.68
CA GLN A 215 20.43 11.03 1.88
C GLN A 215 19.75 12.05 0.95
N LEU A 216 20.28 13.28 0.87
CA LEU A 216 19.76 14.31 -0.04
C LEU A 216 19.90 13.94 -1.52
N LEU A 217 21.04 13.36 -1.90
CA LEU A 217 21.27 12.88 -3.26
C LEU A 217 20.22 11.84 -3.66
N VAL A 218 20.02 10.81 -2.83
CA VAL A 218 19.03 9.76 -3.12
C VAL A 218 17.61 10.32 -3.11
N ILE A 219 17.26 11.22 -2.18
CA ILE A 219 15.98 11.95 -2.21
C ILE A 219 15.79 12.64 -3.57
N GLY A 220 16.81 13.32 -4.09
CA GLY A 220 16.80 13.90 -5.43
C GLY A 220 16.53 12.85 -6.52
N LEU A 221 17.29 11.75 -6.52
CA LEU A 221 17.19 10.68 -7.52
C LEU A 221 15.85 9.92 -7.49
N THR A 222 15.10 9.96 -6.39
CA THR A 222 13.77 9.34 -6.33
C THR A 222 12.74 10.00 -7.26
N MET A 223 13.00 11.24 -7.71
CA MET A 223 12.03 12.05 -8.49
C MET A 223 10.68 12.27 -7.77
N ALA A 224 10.65 12.09 -6.45
CA ALA A 224 9.46 12.28 -5.62
C ALA A 224 9.39 13.72 -5.09
N ARG A 225 8.69 14.60 -5.84
CA ARG A 225 8.55 16.04 -5.50
C ARG A 225 8.05 16.29 -4.07
N SER A 226 7.15 15.44 -3.55
CA SER A 226 6.66 15.53 -2.17
C SER A 226 7.81 15.36 -1.16
N SER A 227 8.73 14.42 -1.42
CA SER A 227 9.88 14.17 -0.56
C SER A 227 10.93 15.29 -0.64
N TRP A 228 11.10 15.93 -1.80
CA TRP A 228 11.99 17.09 -1.94
C TRP A 228 11.54 18.26 -1.07
N LEU A 229 10.25 18.61 -1.19
CA LEU A 229 9.65 19.69 -0.40
C LEU A 229 9.64 19.35 1.08
N ALA A 230 9.34 18.10 1.43
CA ALA A 230 9.35 17.65 2.82
C ALA A 230 10.76 17.65 3.43
N ALA A 231 11.81 17.34 2.67
CA ALA A 231 13.20 17.49 3.11
C ALA A 231 13.53 18.97 3.37
N ALA A 232 13.09 19.88 2.50
CA ALA A 232 13.26 21.32 2.69
C ALA A 232 12.54 21.80 3.96
N VAL A 233 11.29 21.38 4.19
CA VAL A 233 10.55 21.69 5.43
C VAL A 233 11.27 21.13 6.66
N ALA A 234 11.71 19.88 6.62
CA ALA A 234 12.39 19.25 7.76
C ALA A 234 13.69 19.99 8.14
N LEU A 235 14.52 20.34 7.14
CA LEU A 235 15.77 21.06 7.37
C LEU A 235 15.55 22.52 7.78
N THR A 236 14.59 23.21 7.18
CA THR A 236 14.25 24.60 7.56
C THR A 236 13.64 24.69 8.95
N LEU A 237 12.77 23.74 9.32
CA LEU A 237 12.23 23.63 10.68
C LEU A 237 13.33 23.32 11.70
N PHE A 238 14.27 22.42 11.37
CA PHE A 238 15.43 22.15 12.21
C PHE A 238 16.28 23.41 12.41
N ALA A 239 16.65 24.08 11.31
CA ALA A 239 17.43 25.31 11.32
C ALA A 239 16.76 26.43 12.12
N TRP A 240 15.47 26.65 11.89
CA TRP A 240 14.70 27.65 12.61
C TRP A 240 14.73 27.40 14.11
N LEU A 241 14.36 26.20 14.58
CA LEU A 241 14.33 25.91 16.02
C LEU A 241 15.73 25.89 16.67
N TRP A 242 16.77 25.56 15.89
CA TRP A 242 18.16 25.60 16.32
C TRP A 242 18.62 27.03 16.61
N TRP A 243 18.38 27.94 15.67
CA TRP A 243 18.77 29.35 15.79
C TRP A 243 17.74 30.24 16.50
N GLN A 244 16.52 29.74 16.75
CA GLN A 244 15.41 30.47 17.37
C GLN A 244 15.81 31.34 18.59
N PRO A 245 16.66 30.88 19.54
CA PRO A 245 17.06 31.70 20.68
C PRO A 245 17.88 32.94 20.33
N GLN A 246 18.51 32.96 19.15
CA GLN A 246 19.35 34.05 18.64
C GLN A 246 18.56 35.00 17.71
N LEU A 247 17.35 34.61 17.30
CA LEU A 247 16.53 35.37 16.37
C LEU A 247 15.69 36.42 17.09
N THR A 248 15.54 37.60 16.48
CA THR A 248 14.57 38.61 16.92
C THR A 248 13.14 38.11 16.75
N ARG A 249 12.15 38.79 17.38
CA ARG A 249 10.73 38.43 17.24
C ARG A 249 10.28 38.42 15.76
N TRP A 250 10.67 39.42 14.98
CA TRP A 250 10.34 39.51 13.56
C TRP A 250 11.01 38.41 12.73
N GLN A 251 12.27 38.09 12.99
CA GLN A 251 12.96 36.97 12.33
C GLN A 251 12.28 35.63 12.65
N ASN A 252 11.80 35.46 13.89
CA ASN A 252 11.02 34.27 14.27
C ASN A 252 9.68 34.19 13.53
N TYR A 253 8.94 35.29 13.39
CA TYR A 253 7.71 35.31 12.58
C TYR A 253 8.00 35.00 11.11
N LEU A 254 9.05 35.57 10.53
CA LEU A 254 9.44 35.29 9.15
C LEU A 254 9.78 33.80 8.95
N ALA A 255 10.57 33.20 9.85
CA ALA A 255 10.92 31.79 9.80
C ALA A 255 9.68 30.88 9.95
N ALA A 256 8.78 31.19 10.89
CA ALA A 256 7.51 30.49 11.05
C ALA A 256 6.66 30.55 9.78
N SER A 257 6.49 31.75 9.20
CA SER A 257 5.74 31.97 7.96
C SER A 257 6.40 31.26 6.77
N SER A 258 7.72 31.14 6.75
CA SER A 258 8.47 30.42 5.70
C SER A 258 8.18 28.92 5.77
N VAL A 259 8.24 28.32 6.96
CA VAL A 259 7.86 26.92 7.17
C VAL A 259 6.39 26.70 6.82
N GLY A 260 5.49 27.57 7.28
CA GLY A 260 4.06 27.49 6.95
C GLY A 260 3.79 27.55 5.45
N THR A 261 4.44 28.48 4.74
CA THR A 261 4.36 28.59 3.28
C THR A 261 4.85 27.33 2.59
N LEU A 262 6.00 26.77 3.01
CA LEU A 262 6.53 25.54 2.44
C LEU A 262 5.59 24.35 2.67
N VAL A 263 5.02 24.21 3.87
CA VAL A 263 4.06 23.14 4.19
C VAL A 263 2.82 23.25 3.30
N LEU A 264 2.26 24.45 3.18
CA LEU A 264 1.06 24.70 2.36
C LEU A 264 1.34 24.62 0.87
N SER A 265 2.60 24.81 0.43
CA SER A 265 2.94 24.73 -1.00
C SER A 265 2.72 23.34 -1.59
N SER A 266 2.79 22.25 -0.80
CA SER A 266 2.56 20.88 -1.30
C SER A 266 1.14 20.65 -1.85
N PRO A 267 0.07 20.83 -1.05
CA PRO A 267 -1.30 20.69 -1.56
C PRO A 267 -1.66 21.76 -2.58
N LEU A 268 -1.15 22.99 -2.45
CA LEU A 268 -1.36 24.05 -3.44
C LEU A 268 -0.73 23.71 -4.79
N LEU A 269 0.47 23.10 -4.80
CA LEU A 269 1.13 22.63 -6.01
C LEU A 269 0.33 21.49 -6.65
N VAL A 270 -0.21 20.55 -5.86
CA VAL A 270 -1.10 19.50 -6.37
C VAL A 270 -2.37 20.10 -6.98
N TRP A 271 -2.96 21.08 -6.32
CA TRP A 271 -4.16 21.76 -6.80
C TRP A 271 -3.90 22.56 -8.08
N TRP A 272 -2.80 23.30 -8.17
CA TRP A 272 -2.45 24.13 -9.33
C TRP A 272 -1.98 23.29 -10.53
N LEU A 273 -1.02 22.37 -10.32
CA LEU A 273 -0.54 21.48 -11.38
C LEU A 273 -1.62 20.48 -11.81
N GLY A 274 -2.45 20.01 -10.90
CA GLY A 274 -3.51 19.05 -11.21
C GLY A 274 -4.62 19.63 -12.09
N GLN A 275 -4.74 20.95 -12.18
CA GLN A 275 -5.64 21.63 -13.11
C GLN A 275 -5.01 21.92 -14.48
N THR A 276 -3.68 22.00 -14.54
CA THR A 276 -2.95 22.53 -15.70
C THR A 276 -2.12 21.49 -16.44
N GLN A 277 -1.81 20.37 -15.80
CA GLN A 277 -0.93 19.33 -16.34
C GLN A 277 -1.54 17.93 -16.19
N ALA A 278 -1.40 17.11 -17.23
CA ALA A 278 -1.73 15.69 -17.16
C ALA A 278 -0.69 14.88 -16.35
N GLY A 279 -1.07 13.67 -15.96
CA GLY A 279 -0.25 12.71 -15.22
C GLY A 279 -0.56 12.64 -13.72
N SER A 280 0.40 12.15 -12.93
CA SER A 280 0.15 11.73 -11.53
C SER A 280 -0.39 12.83 -10.61
N THR A 281 -0.18 14.10 -10.91
CA THR A 281 -0.72 15.21 -10.12
C THR A 281 -2.20 15.47 -10.41
N ALA A 282 -2.61 15.44 -11.69
CA ALA A 282 -4.03 15.51 -12.05
C ALA A 282 -4.80 14.31 -11.50
N ALA A 283 -4.21 13.11 -11.56
CA ALA A 283 -4.79 11.91 -10.98
C ALA A 283 -5.06 12.08 -9.48
N ARG A 284 -4.09 12.59 -8.71
CA ARG A 284 -4.28 12.90 -7.28
C ARG A 284 -5.42 13.88 -7.04
N LEU A 285 -5.52 14.96 -7.81
CA LEU A 285 -6.60 15.94 -7.64
C LEU A 285 -7.99 15.30 -7.87
N THR A 286 -8.12 14.45 -8.89
CA THR A 286 -9.34 13.68 -9.16
C THR A 286 -9.65 12.69 -8.04
N ILE A 287 -8.64 11.96 -7.55
CA ILE A 287 -8.78 11.06 -6.39
C ILE A 287 -9.23 11.84 -5.15
N TRP A 288 -8.67 13.02 -4.88
CA TRP A 288 -9.04 13.84 -3.73
C TRP A 288 -10.50 14.30 -3.79
N ARG A 289 -10.96 14.79 -4.95
CA ARG A 289 -12.35 15.19 -5.17
C ARG A 289 -13.31 14.02 -4.96
N SER A 290 -12.97 12.86 -5.49
CA SER A 290 -13.77 11.62 -5.36
C SER A 290 -13.80 11.12 -3.92
N THR A 291 -12.66 11.14 -3.23
CA THR A 291 -12.55 10.76 -1.82
C THR A 291 -13.40 11.68 -0.93
N LEU A 292 -13.47 12.98 -1.23
CA LEU A 292 -14.35 13.91 -0.52
C LEU A 292 -15.84 13.55 -0.67
N THR A 293 -16.25 13.04 -1.83
CA THR A 293 -17.62 12.52 -2.04
C THR A 293 -17.91 11.34 -1.11
N LEU A 294 -16.97 10.41 -0.95
CA LEU A 294 -17.11 9.29 -0.01
C LEU A 294 -17.18 9.79 1.45
N ILE A 295 -16.30 10.71 1.83
CA ILE A 295 -16.27 11.29 3.18
C ILE A 295 -17.61 11.95 3.52
N ARG A 296 -18.24 12.66 2.56
CA ARG A 296 -19.56 13.28 2.77
C ARG A 296 -20.67 12.26 3.05
N GLN A 297 -20.54 11.03 2.57
CA GLN A 297 -21.53 9.97 2.80
C GLN A 297 -21.39 9.35 4.21
N ARG A 298 -20.17 9.27 4.77
CA ARG A 298 -19.93 8.71 6.13
C ARG A 298 -18.95 9.57 6.97
N PRO A 299 -19.28 10.84 7.27
CA PRO A 299 -18.32 11.79 7.86
C PRO A 299 -17.92 11.44 9.30
N LEU A 300 -18.78 10.75 10.06
CA LEU A 300 -18.50 10.43 11.47
C LEU A 300 -17.81 9.08 11.67
N LEU A 301 -18.23 8.05 10.94
CA LEU A 301 -17.78 6.68 11.19
C LEU A 301 -16.70 6.23 10.19
N GLY A 302 -16.57 6.90 9.05
CA GLY A 302 -15.69 6.47 7.97
C GLY A 302 -16.13 5.14 7.34
N TYR A 303 -15.21 4.52 6.61
CA TYR A 303 -15.41 3.24 5.92
C TYR A 303 -14.64 2.08 6.56
N GLY A 304 -13.72 2.35 7.47
CA GLY A 304 -12.79 1.37 8.00
C GLY A 304 -11.39 1.47 7.38
N ALA A 305 -10.41 0.85 8.04
CA ALA A 305 -9.03 0.82 7.58
C ALA A 305 -8.90 0.00 6.28
N ASP A 306 -8.04 0.47 5.37
CA ASP A 306 -7.82 -0.10 4.02
C ASP A 306 -9.08 -0.24 3.13
N ALA A 307 -10.20 0.40 3.50
CA ALA A 307 -11.46 0.23 2.79
C ALA A 307 -11.53 0.94 1.43
N LEU A 308 -10.63 1.90 1.13
CA LEU A 308 -10.76 2.72 -0.08
C LEU A 308 -10.77 1.87 -1.35
N GLY A 309 -9.92 0.84 -1.43
CA GLY A 309 -9.82 -0.05 -2.60
C GLY A 309 -11.13 -0.74 -2.98
N VAL A 310 -12.00 -1.03 -2.00
CA VAL A 310 -13.29 -1.71 -2.25
C VAL A 310 -14.46 -0.75 -2.42
N VAL A 311 -14.35 0.51 -1.97
CA VAL A 311 -15.44 1.50 -2.09
C VAL A 311 -15.23 2.51 -3.21
N PHE A 312 -13.98 2.78 -3.59
CA PHE A 312 -13.66 3.72 -4.67
C PHE A 312 -14.26 3.30 -6.03
N PRO A 313 -14.26 2.01 -6.43
CA PRO A 313 -14.84 1.59 -7.70
C PRO A 313 -16.30 2.02 -7.93
N ARG A 314 -17.08 2.18 -6.85
CA ARG A 314 -18.48 2.64 -6.92
C ARG A 314 -18.63 4.05 -7.48
N ILE A 315 -17.62 4.89 -7.23
CA ILE A 315 -17.62 6.31 -7.61
C ILE A 315 -16.44 6.65 -8.54
N TYR A 316 -15.88 5.65 -9.21
CA TYR A 316 -14.70 5.80 -10.04
C TYR A 316 -14.96 6.83 -11.16
N PRO A 317 -14.22 7.95 -11.24
CA PRO A 317 -14.42 8.94 -12.30
C PRO A 317 -13.82 8.41 -13.61
N PRO A 318 -14.60 8.28 -14.71
CA PRO A 318 -14.11 7.71 -15.96
C PRO A 318 -12.88 8.43 -16.52
N GLU A 319 -12.77 9.75 -16.31
CA GLU A 319 -11.66 10.57 -16.80
C GLU A 319 -10.29 10.16 -16.23
N LEU A 320 -10.28 9.48 -15.09
CA LEU A 320 -9.06 9.07 -14.42
C LEU A 320 -8.24 8.07 -15.26
N VAL A 321 -8.92 7.28 -16.09
CA VAL A 321 -8.27 6.34 -17.02
C VAL A 321 -7.29 7.07 -17.94
N TYR A 322 -7.64 8.26 -18.43
CA TYR A 322 -6.80 9.02 -19.36
C TYR A 322 -5.58 9.66 -18.70
N VAL A 323 -5.56 9.74 -17.37
CA VAL A 323 -4.51 10.40 -16.60
C VAL A 323 -3.58 9.40 -15.93
N GLN A 324 -4.11 8.25 -15.51
CA GLN A 324 -3.39 7.26 -14.70
C GLN A 324 -3.30 5.87 -15.34
N GLY A 325 -4.13 5.59 -16.35
CA GLY A 325 -4.21 4.30 -17.04
C GLY A 325 -5.20 3.33 -16.37
N ARG A 326 -5.74 2.41 -17.18
CA ARG A 326 -6.77 1.41 -16.78
C ARG A 326 -6.32 0.44 -15.70
N GLN A 327 -5.03 0.13 -15.66
CA GLN A 327 -4.46 -0.89 -14.75
C GLN A 327 -4.16 -0.35 -13.35
N PHE A 328 -4.47 0.91 -13.07
CA PHE A 328 -4.13 1.53 -11.79
C PHE A 328 -5.24 1.31 -10.75
N PHE A 329 -4.96 0.46 -9.77
CA PHE A 329 -5.82 0.26 -8.61
C PHE A 329 -5.65 1.38 -7.57
N ILE A 330 -6.75 2.00 -7.15
CA ILE A 330 -6.74 3.07 -6.14
C ILE A 330 -7.08 2.49 -4.78
N ASP A 331 -6.05 2.32 -3.97
CA ASP A 331 -6.14 1.84 -2.60
C ASP A 331 -5.97 2.94 -1.54
N ARG A 332 -5.46 4.12 -1.93
CA ARG A 332 -5.19 5.26 -1.03
C ARG A 332 -5.53 6.61 -1.66
N ALA A 333 -5.95 7.56 -0.83
CA ALA A 333 -6.29 8.90 -1.27
C ALA A 333 -5.06 9.74 -1.66
N HIS A 334 -3.85 9.26 -1.34
CA HIS A 334 -2.60 10.02 -1.54
C HIS A 334 -2.60 11.39 -0.86
N ASN A 335 -3.36 11.49 0.22
CA ASN A 335 -3.40 12.61 1.14
C ASN A 335 -3.80 12.03 2.48
N PHE A 336 -2.91 12.14 3.44
CA PHE A 336 -3.07 11.52 4.74
C PHE A 336 -4.28 12.04 5.52
N LEU A 337 -4.65 13.32 5.37
CA LEU A 337 -5.84 13.88 6.04
C LEU A 337 -7.12 13.26 5.47
N LEU A 338 -7.18 13.10 4.15
CA LEU A 338 -8.30 12.43 3.48
C LEU A 338 -8.34 10.94 3.85
N ASP A 339 -7.20 10.26 3.87
CA ASP A 339 -7.09 8.85 4.27
C ASP A 339 -7.60 8.63 5.70
N TRP A 340 -7.19 9.46 6.67
CA TRP A 340 -7.66 9.33 8.05
C TRP A 340 -9.14 9.63 8.20
N THR A 341 -9.65 10.64 7.49
CA THR A 341 -11.07 10.99 7.52
C THR A 341 -11.92 9.90 6.88
N LEU A 342 -11.47 9.32 5.75
CA LEU A 342 -12.14 8.19 5.13
C LEU A 342 -12.09 6.95 6.02
N THR A 343 -10.93 6.68 6.64
CA THR A 343 -10.71 5.49 7.46
C THR A 343 -11.55 5.52 8.73
N ALA A 344 -11.44 6.59 9.51
CA ALA A 344 -11.93 6.68 10.89
C ALA A 344 -12.92 7.84 11.14
N GLY A 345 -13.40 8.48 10.07
CA GLY A 345 -14.24 9.67 10.15
C GLY A 345 -13.51 10.91 10.68
N LEU A 346 -14.25 12.01 10.79
CA LEU A 346 -13.81 13.22 11.45
C LEU A 346 -13.35 12.97 12.91
N PRO A 347 -14.02 12.15 13.73
CA PRO A 347 -13.53 11.81 15.08
C PRO A 347 -12.13 11.20 15.08
N GLY A 348 -11.85 10.29 14.14
CA GLY A 348 -10.53 9.67 14.01
C GLY A 348 -9.46 10.67 13.59
N LEU A 349 -9.75 11.50 12.59
CA LEU A 349 -8.85 12.60 12.20
C LEU A 349 -8.57 13.54 13.38
N LEU A 350 -9.61 13.97 14.09
CA LEU A 350 -9.47 14.89 15.22
C LEU A 350 -8.67 14.27 16.37
N ALA A 351 -8.88 12.98 16.67
CA ALA A 351 -8.10 12.25 17.66
C ALA A 351 -6.62 12.15 17.25
N PHE A 352 -6.34 11.90 15.97
CA PHE A 352 -4.97 11.89 15.45
C PHE A 352 -4.32 13.29 15.49
N VAL A 353 -5.04 14.33 15.08
CA VAL A 353 -4.57 15.73 15.17
C VAL A 353 -4.30 16.11 16.63
N LEU A 354 -5.13 15.66 17.57
CA LEU A 354 -4.91 15.89 19.00
C LEU A 354 -3.58 15.26 19.48
N VAL A 355 -3.24 14.05 19.02
CA VAL A 355 -1.93 13.42 19.30
C VAL A 355 -0.80 14.33 18.81
N LEU A 356 -0.89 14.84 17.58
CA LEU A 356 0.14 15.74 17.02
C LEU A 356 0.23 17.06 17.79
N VAL A 357 -0.90 17.70 18.07
CA VAL A 357 -0.96 18.98 18.80
C VAL A 357 -0.32 18.84 20.17
N VAL A 358 -0.68 17.81 20.93
CA VAL A 358 -0.10 17.58 22.26
C VAL A 358 1.40 17.28 22.16
N PHE A 359 1.84 16.53 21.15
CA PHE A 359 3.26 16.28 20.90
C PHE A 359 4.04 17.59 20.68
N PHE A 360 3.63 18.40 19.70
CA PHE A 360 4.32 19.65 19.37
C PHE A 360 4.25 20.67 20.49
N MET A 361 3.11 20.81 21.17
CA MET A 361 2.96 21.71 22.32
C MET A 361 3.85 21.29 23.49
N THR A 362 3.93 20.00 23.80
CA THR A 362 4.76 19.50 24.90
C THR A 362 6.23 19.79 24.63
N ILE A 363 6.74 19.43 23.44
CA ILE A 363 8.15 19.70 23.10
C ILE A 363 8.41 21.20 22.99
N GLY A 364 7.50 21.97 22.40
CA GLY A 364 7.63 23.43 22.30
C GLY A 364 7.73 24.10 23.68
N ARG A 365 6.92 23.65 24.65
CA ARG A 365 7.02 24.10 26.05
C ARG A 365 8.38 23.73 26.65
N THR A 366 8.85 22.49 26.47
CA THR A 366 10.16 22.05 26.97
C THR A 366 11.32 22.83 26.35
N LEU A 367 11.25 23.17 25.06
CA LEU A 367 12.26 23.99 24.37
C LEU A 367 12.26 25.45 24.82
N SER A 368 11.12 25.94 25.34
CA SER A 368 10.95 27.31 25.83
C SER A 368 11.27 27.45 27.33
N GLN A 369 11.17 26.36 28.10
CA GLN A 369 11.39 26.34 29.55
C GLN A 369 12.82 25.90 29.87
N HIS A 370 13.58 26.81 30.50
CA HIS A 370 14.99 26.66 30.92
C HIS A 370 15.97 26.33 29.79
N PRO A 371 17.22 26.84 29.82
CA PRO A 371 18.25 26.44 28.87
C PRO A 371 18.49 24.92 28.99
N GLN A 372 18.04 24.15 28.00
CA GLN A 372 18.34 22.73 27.92
C GLN A 372 19.81 22.54 27.51
N PRO A 373 20.48 21.46 27.95
CA PRO A 373 21.79 21.11 27.41
C PRO A 373 21.74 21.04 25.88
N THR A 374 22.77 21.58 25.21
CA THR A 374 22.81 21.71 23.74
C THR A 374 22.47 20.41 23.01
N GLU A 375 22.94 19.28 23.52
CA GLU A 375 22.64 17.97 22.95
C GLU A 375 21.15 17.58 23.10
N LYS A 376 20.56 17.72 24.29
CA LYS A 376 19.14 17.44 24.50
C LYS A 376 18.26 18.34 23.64
N ARG A 377 18.61 19.62 23.53
CA ARG A 377 17.93 20.58 22.65
C ARG A 377 17.99 20.14 21.18
N ALA A 378 19.17 19.74 20.70
CA ALA A 378 19.35 19.23 19.32
C ALA A 378 18.39 18.08 19.00
N TRP A 379 18.27 17.12 19.92
CA TRP A 379 17.42 15.95 19.71
C TRP A 379 15.93 16.26 19.74
N LEU A 380 15.47 17.12 20.65
CA LEU A 380 14.08 17.58 20.66
C LEU A 380 13.71 18.28 19.33
N ILE A 381 14.61 19.11 18.82
CA ILE A 381 14.45 19.78 17.52
C ILE A 381 14.42 18.76 16.37
N ALA A 382 15.34 17.79 16.37
CA ALA A 382 15.41 16.74 15.37
C ALA A 382 14.11 15.93 15.27
N LEU A 383 13.52 15.58 16.42
CA LEU A 383 12.28 14.82 16.49
C LEU A 383 11.09 15.62 15.96
N VAL A 384 10.98 16.90 16.31
CA VAL A 384 9.96 17.83 15.78
C VAL A 384 10.12 18.00 14.26
N ALA A 385 11.34 18.20 13.79
CA ALA A 385 11.65 18.34 12.37
C ALA A 385 11.37 17.07 11.57
N ALA A 386 11.69 15.89 12.11
CA ALA A 386 11.45 14.60 11.46
C ALA A 386 9.94 14.31 11.32
N VAL A 387 9.16 14.52 12.40
CA VAL A 387 7.70 14.37 12.36
C VAL A 387 7.08 15.41 11.43
N GLY A 388 7.49 16.68 11.50
CA GLY A 388 7.00 17.74 10.60
C GLY A 388 7.31 17.47 9.13
N GLY A 389 8.50 16.96 8.83
CA GLY A 389 8.89 16.49 7.50
C GLY A 389 7.98 15.36 7.00
N ASN A 390 7.75 14.33 7.82
CA ASN A 390 6.85 13.24 7.43
C ASN A 390 5.43 13.72 7.13
N LEU A 391 4.87 14.55 8.03
CA LEU A 391 3.52 15.10 7.85
C LEU A 391 3.42 15.92 6.56
N THR A 392 4.44 16.71 6.24
CA THR A 392 4.51 17.49 5.00
C THR A 392 4.53 16.58 3.78
N ASN A 393 5.35 15.52 3.77
CA ASN A 393 5.37 14.55 2.68
C ASN A 393 3.99 13.92 2.48
N ASN A 394 3.30 13.63 3.58
CA ASN A 394 2.02 12.94 3.60
C ASN A 394 0.82 13.85 3.26
N LEU A 395 1.01 15.15 3.05
CA LEU A 395 -0.01 16.00 2.41
C LEU A 395 -0.24 15.65 0.93
N ALA A 396 0.73 15.00 0.28
CA ALA A 396 0.64 14.54 -1.11
C ALA A 396 1.04 13.05 -1.28
N SER A 397 1.09 12.32 -0.17
CA SER A 397 1.46 10.91 -0.08
C SER A 397 0.74 10.28 1.12
N PHE A 398 1.16 9.09 1.52
CA PHE A 398 0.70 8.40 2.71
C PHE A 398 1.84 7.58 3.33
N ASP A 399 1.65 7.12 4.56
CA ASP A 399 2.61 6.27 5.26
C ASP A 399 2.52 4.81 4.83
N VAL A 400 3.71 4.21 4.68
CA VAL A 400 3.91 2.76 4.58
C VAL A 400 4.52 2.23 5.87
N THR A 401 4.65 0.92 6.00
CA THR A 401 5.08 0.29 7.27
C THR A 401 6.38 0.89 7.83
N PRO A 402 7.45 1.11 7.05
CA PRO A 402 8.66 1.76 7.55
C PRO A 402 8.46 3.19 8.05
N THR A 403 7.74 4.03 7.30
CA THR A 403 7.57 5.45 7.64
C THR A 403 6.62 5.63 8.82
N ALA A 404 5.53 4.85 8.89
CA ALA A 404 4.65 4.79 10.05
C ALA A 404 5.42 4.34 11.30
N THR A 405 6.16 3.22 11.22
CA THR A 405 6.95 2.71 12.36
C THR A 405 7.91 3.77 12.89
N ALA A 406 8.63 4.46 11.99
CA ALA A 406 9.54 5.54 12.38
C ALA A 406 8.77 6.71 13.00
N MET A 407 7.70 7.20 12.38
CA MET A 407 6.91 8.33 12.90
C MET A 407 6.39 8.05 14.32
N TRP A 408 5.71 6.92 14.52
CA TRP A 408 5.11 6.57 15.81
C TRP A 408 6.18 6.33 16.90
N LEU A 409 7.32 5.75 16.53
CA LEU A 409 8.46 5.63 17.42
C LEU A 409 9.01 7.01 17.83
N LEU A 410 9.21 7.92 16.89
CA LEU A 410 9.76 9.25 17.14
C LEU A 410 8.81 10.12 17.98
N LEU A 411 7.48 9.97 17.80
CA LEU A 411 6.48 10.59 18.68
C LEU A 411 6.68 10.15 20.14
N GLY A 412 6.81 8.84 20.38
CA GLY A 412 7.03 8.31 21.72
C GLY A 412 8.39 8.69 22.31
N LEU A 413 9.46 8.64 21.52
CA LEU A 413 10.80 9.06 21.94
C LEU A 413 10.85 10.56 22.30
N GLY A 414 10.15 11.40 21.56
CA GLY A 414 10.04 12.83 21.87
C GLY A 414 9.37 13.10 23.19
N MET A 415 8.29 12.38 23.51
CA MET A 415 7.62 12.50 24.82
C MET A 415 8.48 11.98 25.97
N ALA A 416 9.17 10.85 25.78
CA ALA A 416 10.10 10.34 26.79
C ALA A 416 11.21 11.35 27.10
N LEU A 417 11.75 12.02 26.07
CA LEU A 417 12.84 13.00 26.23
C LEU A 417 12.36 14.34 26.79
N ALA A 418 11.14 14.76 26.46
CA ALA A 418 10.53 16.00 26.94
C ALA A 418 10.10 15.91 28.42
N SER A 419 9.79 14.71 28.90
CA SER A 419 9.33 14.48 30.27
C SER A 419 10.50 14.51 31.28
N PRO A 420 10.30 15.01 32.52
CA PRO A 420 11.32 14.95 33.57
C PRO A 420 11.67 13.49 33.89
N SER A 421 12.93 13.11 33.70
CA SER A 421 13.40 11.75 33.97
C SER A 421 13.53 11.52 35.49
N ALA A 422 12.47 11.03 36.15
CA ALA A 422 12.67 10.29 37.39
C ALA A 422 13.07 8.86 37.00
N VAL A 423 14.37 8.53 37.06
CA VAL A 423 14.81 7.13 36.97
C VAL A 423 14.32 6.46 38.26
N PRO A 424 13.32 5.56 38.21
CA PRO A 424 12.87 4.89 39.42
C PRO A 424 14.02 4.02 39.92
N THR A 425 14.28 4.04 41.23
CA THR A 425 15.17 3.07 41.86
C THR A 425 14.52 1.69 41.76
N VAL A 426 15.02 0.88 40.83
CA VAL A 426 14.57 -0.50 40.65
C VAL A 426 15.08 -1.33 41.82
N THR A 427 14.17 -1.86 42.63
CA THR A 427 14.50 -2.85 43.66
C THR A 427 13.87 -4.18 43.28
N LEU A 428 14.70 -5.22 43.18
CA LEU A 428 14.20 -6.58 43.04
C LEU A 428 13.70 -7.05 44.42
N PRO A 429 12.46 -7.53 44.53
CA PRO A 429 12.00 -8.09 45.80
C PRO A 429 12.79 -9.36 46.13
N ALA A 430 13.18 -9.53 47.39
CA ALA A 430 14.04 -10.62 47.86
C ALA A 430 13.44 -12.03 47.63
N LYS A 431 12.11 -12.15 47.58
CA LYS A 431 11.39 -13.36 47.17
C LYS A 431 10.27 -13.00 46.20
N ARG A 432 10.23 -13.66 45.05
CA ARG A 432 9.16 -13.49 44.05
C ARG A 432 8.10 -14.57 44.28
N PRO A 433 6.82 -14.22 44.49
CA PRO A 433 5.78 -15.22 44.63
C PRO A 433 5.63 -16.01 43.32
N LEU A 434 5.54 -17.34 43.41
CA LEU A 434 5.51 -18.26 42.27
C LEU A 434 4.41 -17.92 41.25
N TRP A 435 3.27 -17.40 41.69
CA TRP A 435 2.17 -17.02 40.80
C TRP A 435 2.58 -15.95 39.77
N ARG A 436 3.52 -15.04 40.08
CA ARG A 436 3.99 -14.02 39.12
C ARG A 436 4.73 -14.65 37.95
N TRP A 437 5.52 -15.69 38.23
CA TRP A 437 6.17 -16.48 37.19
C TRP A 437 5.17 -17.28 36.37
N GLY A 438 4.14 -17.82 37.02
CA GLY A 438 3.00 -18.43 36.33
C GLY A 438 2.34 -17.48 35.33
N VAL A 439 2.02 -16.24 35.76
CA VAL A 439 1.44 -15.20 34.89
C VAL A 439 2.39 -14.81 33.75
N VAL A 440 3.69 -14.68 34.01
CA VAL A 440 4.69 -14.43 32.95
C VAL A 440 4.72 -15.58 31.94
N GLY A 441 4.67 -16.83 32.39
CA GLY A 441 4.58 -18.00 31.51
C GLY A 441 3.35 -17.92 30.60
N VAL A 442 2.18 -17.60 31.16
CA VAL A 442 0.94 -17.41 30.39
C VAL A 442 1.10 -16.30 29.35
N ILE A 443 1.63 -15.13 29.73
CA ILE A 443 1.84 -14.00 28.79
C ILE A 443 2.75 -14.41 27.63
N LEU A 444 3.88 -15.08 27.93
CA LEU A 444 4.82 -15.51 26.89
C LEU A 444 4.19 -16.54 25.96
N ILE A 445 3.45 -17.51 26.50
CA ILE A 445 2.72 -18.50 25.69
C ILE A 445 1.68 -17.79 24.81
N SER A 446 0.82 -16.95 25.39
CA SER A 446 -0.22 -16.22 24.66
C SER A 446 0.34 -15.34 23.54
N VAL A 447 1.43 -14.60 23.80
CA VAL A 447 2.06 -13.76 22.79
C VAL A 447 2.74 -14.60 21.71
N THR A 448 3.46 -15.67 22.06
CA THR A 448 4.06 -16.57 21.07
C THR A 448 2.99 -17.24 20.20
N THR A 449 1.89 -17.70 20.78
CA THR A 449 0.75 -18.23 20.04
C THR A 449 0.13 -17.17 19.13
N ALA A 450 -0.06 -15.93 19.62
CA ALA A 450 -0.59 -14.85 18.79
C ALA A 450 0.36 -14.49 17.63
N VAL A 451 1.67 -14.45 17.87
CA VAL A 451 2.69 -14.23 16.84
C VAL A 451 2.63 -15.33 15.79
N TRP A 452 2.56 -16.59 16.22
CA TRP A 452 2.43 -17.73 15.32
C TRP A 452 1.17 -17.63 14.46
N GLN A 453 0.00 -17.48 15.11
CA GLN A 453 -1.29 -17.52 14.43
C GLN A 453 -1.55 -16.31 13.53
N LEU A 454 -1.17 -15.10 13.98
CA LEU A 454 -1.61 -13.84 13.37
C LEU A 454 -0.53 -13.14 12.53
N ASN A 455 0.73 -13.60 12.57
CA ASN A 455 1.83 -13.01 11.81
C ASN A 455 2.63 -14.07 11.03
N MET A 456 3.05 -15.17 11.67
CA MET A 456 3.91 -16.17 10.99
C MET A 456 3.13 -17.03 10.00
N ARG A 457 1.92 -17.50 10.35
CA ARG A 457 1.07 -18.25 9.42
C ARG A 457 0.75 -17.47 8.13
N PRO A 458 0.30 -16.20 8.18
CA PRO A 458 0.15 -15.37 6.99
C PRO A 458 1.44 -15.22 6.16
N LEU A 459 2.60 -15.04 6.81
CA LEU A 459 3.89 -14.97 6.13
C LEU A 459 4.23 -16.27 5.38
N LEU A 460 3.95 -17.43 5.98
CA LEU A 460 4.12 -18.72 5.34
C LEU A 460 3.10 -18.95 4.22
N ALA A 461 1.88 -18.43 4.36
CA ALA A 461 0.85 -18.48 3.33
C ALA A 461 1.27 -17.72 2.07
N ASP A 462 1.77 -16.49 2.22
CA ASP A 462 2.28 -15.66 1.12
C ASP A 462 3.48 -16.34 0.39
N ALA A 463 4.37 -17.00 1.14
CA ALA A 463 5.45 -17.78 0.55
C ALA A 463 4.96 -19.06 -0.17
N ALA A 464 3.90 -19.69 0.32
CA ALA A 464 3.26 -20.82 -0.36
C ALA A 464 2.53 -20.37 -1.65
N ALA A 465 1.84 -19.24 -1.62
CA ALA A 465 1.17 -18.64 -2.78
C ALA A 465 2.18 -18.31 -3.90
N ARG A 466 3.35 -17.77 -3.54
CA ARG A 466 4.46 -17.56 -4.48
C ARG A 466 4.97 -18.88 -5.07
N ARG A 467 5.18 -19.91 -4.26
CA ARG A 467 5.61 -21.23 -4.74
C ARG A 467 4.59 -21.83 -5.71
N ALA A 468 3.30 -21.70 -5.42
CA ALA A 468 2.24 -22.12 -6.33
C ALA A 468 2.37 -21.42 -7.69
N HIS A 469 2.56 -20.10 -7.70
CA HIS A 469 2.77 -19.34 -8.94
C HIS A 469 4.04 -19.76 -9.70
N LEU A 470 5.13 -20.08 -9.00
CA LEU A 470 6.36 -20.54 -9.65
C LEU A 470 6.14 -21.90 -10.33
N HIS A 471 5.46 -22.84 -9.68
CA HIS A 471 5.11 -24.12 -10.27
C HIS A 471 4.16 -24.00 -11.48
N VAL A 472 3.26 -23.00 -11.49
CA VAL A 472 2.46 -22.68 -12.69
C VAL A 472 3.34 -22.28 -13.87
N ILE A 473 4.36 -21.44 -13.64
CA ILE A 473 5.31 -21.04 -14.71
C ILE A 473 6.09 -22.25 -15.23
N GLU A 474 6.46 -23.17 -14.34
CA GLU A 474 7.18 -24.41 -14.67
C GLU A 474 6.26 -25.46 -15.35
N GLY A 475 4.94 -25.28 -15.31
CA GLY A 475 3.96 -26.25 -15.79
C GLY A 475 3.72 -27.44 -14.85
N ASP A 476 4.24 -27.41 -13.62
CA ASP A 476 4.03 -28.44 -12.59
C ASP A 476 2.71 -28.20 -11.83
N TRP A 477 1.60 -28.57 -12.47
CA TRP A 477 0.25 -28.36 -11.93
C TRP A 477 -0.02 -29.04 -10.58
N PRO A 478 0.38 -30.32 -10.34
CA PRO A 478 0.18 -30.95 -9.04
C PRO A 478 0.88 -30.21 -7.90
N SER A 479 2.13 -29.80 -8.08
CA SER A 479 2.86 -29.03 -7.06
C SER A 479 2.28 -27.63 -6.88
N ALA A 480 1.81 -27.00 -7.97
CA ALA A 480 1.12 -25.72 -7.91
C ALA A 480 -0.14 -25.77 -7.04
N ILE A 481 -0.98 -26.79 -7.24
CA ILE A 481 -2.21 -27.01 -6.45
C ILE A 481 -1.85 -27.28 -4.99
N ALA A 482 -0.91 -28.19 -4.71
CA ALA A 482 -0.51 -28.51 -3.34
C ALA A 482 0.04 -27.27 -2.58
N ALA A 483 0.82 -26.42 -3.26
CA ALA A 483 1.30 -25.17 -2.69
C ALA A 483 0.16 -24.14 -2.49
N GLY A 484 -0.81 -24.09 -3.40
CA GLY A 484 -2.01 -23.24 -3.27
C GLY A 484 -2.92 -23.66 -2.12
N GLU A 485 -3.19 -24.96 -1.97
CA GLU A 485 -3.91 -25.55 -0.84
C GLU A 485 -3.18 -25.25 0.47
N GLN A 486 -1.86 -25.37 0.47
CA GLN A 486 -1.04 -25.02 1.63
C GLN A 486 -1.16 -23.53 1.98
N ALA A 487 -1.17 -22.62 1.00
CA ALA A 487 -1.37 -21.19 1.22
C ALA A 487 -2.73 -20.91 1.88
N ALA A 488 -3.80 -21.50 1.32
CA ALA A 488 -5.15 -21.38 1.86
C ALA A 488 -5.27 -22.00 3.28
N ALA A 489 -4.58 -23.11 3.56
CA ALA A 489 -4.58 -23.74 4.88
C ALA A 489 -3.83 -22.89 5.94
N TRP A 490 -2.71 -22.27 5.55
CA TRP A 490 -1.95 -21.40 6.45
C TRP A 490 -2.74 -20.15 6.81
N TRP A 491 -3.45 -19.55 5.85
CA TRP A 491 -4.25 -18.35 6.07
C TRP A 491 -5.64 -18.47 5.41
N PRO A 492 -6.59 -19.15 6.05
CA PRO A 492 -7.91 -19.46 5.47
C PRO A 492 -8.84 -18.25 5.33
N HIS A 493 -8.44 -17.10 5.88
CA HIS A 493 -9.23 -15.87 5.87
C HIS A 493 -8.79 -14.87 4.79
N GLU A 494 -7.86 -15.25 3.92
CA GLU A 494 -7.41 -14.42 2.81
C GLU A 494 -8.08 -14.85 1.50
N ALA A 495 -8.80 -13.91 0.88
CA ALA A 495 -9.56 -14.19 -0.34
C ALA A 495 -8.63 -14.38 -1.55
N ALA A 496 -7.50 -13.69 -1.60
CA ALA A 496 -6.55 -13.80 -2.72
C ALA A 496 -6.05 -15.24 -2.92
N HIS A 497 -5.77 -15.97 -1.83
CA HIS A 497 -5.36 -17.37 -1.91
C HIS A 497 -6.47 -18.29 -2.42
N GLN A 498 -7.73 -18.00 -2.05
CA GLN A 498 -8.88 -18.75 -2.53
C GLN A 498 -9.14 -18.52 -4.03
N LEU A 499 -8.97 -17.29 -4.52
CA LEU A 499 -9.05 -16.99 -5.95
C LEU A 499 -7.96 -17.72 -6.73
N GLN A 500 -6.71 -17.65 -6.27
CA GLN A 500 -5.61 -18.37 -6.90
C GLN A 500 -5.88 -19.87 -6.94
N LEU A 501 -6.35 -20.45 -5.82
CA LEU A 501 -6.67 -21.87 -5.74
C LEU A 501 -7.81 -22.26 -6.69
N SER A 502 -8.84 -21.43 -6.83
CA SER A 502 -9.90 -21.64 -7.81
C SER A 502 -9.36 -21.66 -9.25
N GLN A 503 -8.46 -20.74 -9.60
CA GLN A 503 -7.87 -20.68 -10.93
C GLN A 503 -7.04 -21.93 -11.23
N LEU A 504 -6.26 -22.41 -10.25
CA LEU A 504 -5.49 -23.66 -10.36
C LEU A 504 -6.40 -24.87 -10.60
N TYR A 505 -7.48 -24.99 -9.84
CA TYR A 505 -8.45 -26.08 -10.03
C TYR A 505 -9.16 -26.00 -11.38
N TYR A 506 -9.54 -24.81 -11.84
CA TYR A 506 -10.13 -24.64 -13.18
C TYR A 506 -9.18 -25.10 -14.28
N GLN A 507 -7.90 -24.71 -14.22
CA GLN A 507 -6.89 -25.14 -15.17
C GLN A 507 -6.67 -26.66 -15.12
N GLN A 508 -6.70 -27.25 -13.93
CA GLN A 508 -6.61 -28.70 -13.77
C GLN A 508 -7.82 -29.44 -14.34
N ALA A 509 -9.02 -28.86 -14.27
CA ALA A 509 -10.21 -29.42 -14.92
C ALA A 509 -10.03 -29.50 -16.44
N ALA A 510 -9.43 -28.48 -17.05
CA ALA A 510 -9.11 -28.47 -18.47
C ALA A 510 -8.07 -29.54 -18.84
N ALA A 511 -7.07 -29.75 -17.97
CA ALA A 511 -6.02 -30.75 -18.18
C ALA A 511 -6.50 -32.20 -17.96
N GLN A 512 -7.51 -32.42 -17.12
CA GLN A 512 -8.04 -33.75 -16.80
C GLN A 512 -9.56 -33.84 -17.03
N PRO A 513 -10.02 -33.96 -18.29
CA PRO A 513 -11.45 -33.96 -18.62
C PRO A 513 -12.26 -35.02 -17.86
N ALA A 514 -11.68 -36.22 -17.63
CA ALA A 514 -12.35 -37.30 -16.90
C ALA A 514 -12.64 -36.97 -15.43
N ALA A 515 -11.87 -36.05 -14.83
CA ALA A 515 -12.05 -35.60 -13.45
C ALA A 515 -12.53 -34.14 -13.37
N ALA A 516 -12.94 -33.53 -14.49
CA ALA A 516 -13.25 -32.11 -14.59
C ALA A 516 -14.33 -31.69 -13.58
N ALA A 517 -15.41 -32.47 -13.42
CA ALA A 517 -16.48 -32.15 -12.48
C ALA A 517 -15.99 -32.01 -11.03
N ARG A 518 -15.04 -32.85 -10.58
CA ARG A 518 -14.46 -32.76 -9.24
C ARG A 518 -13.65 -31.47 -9.08
N TRP A 519 -12.81 -31.16 -10.05
CA TRP A 519 -11.97 -29.96 -10.02
C TRP A 519 -12.80 -28.68 -10.14
N LEU A 520 -13.84 -28.66 -10.98
CA LEU A 520 -14.77 -27.53 -11.09
C LEU A 520 -15.55 -27.29 -9.80
N PHE A 521 -15.98 -28.37 -9.13
CA PHE A 521 -16.60 -28.26 -7.80
C PHE A 521 -15.66 -27.62 -6.77
N GLN A 522 -14.40 -28.06 -6.73
CA GLN A 522 -13.40 -27.47 -5.83
C GLN A 522 -13.09 -26.00 -6.18
N ALA A 523 -13.02 -25.67 -7.47
CA ALA A 523 -12.83 -24.30 -7.94
C ALA A 523 -13.98 -23.40 -7.48
N GLU A 524 -15.22 -23.84 -7.69
CA GLU A 524 -16.42 -23.12 -7.28
C GLU A 524 -16.47 -22.92 -5.76
N GLN A 525 -16.11 -23.94 -4.97
CA GLN A 525 -16.06 -23.83 -3.51
C GLN A 525 -15.04 -22.77 -3.05
N SER A 526 -13.86 -22.73 -3.67
CA SER A 526 -12.85 -21.71 -3.39
C SER A 526 -13.34 -20.30 -3.77
N LEU A 527 -14.01 -20.12 -4.91
CA LEU A 527 -14.62 -18.84 -5.29
C LEU A 527 -15.70 -18.38 -4.31
N GLN A 528 -16.61 -19.27 -3.93
CA GLN A 528 -17.65 -18.96 -2.94
C GLN A 528 -17.03 -18.56 -1.59
N THR A 529 -15.94 -19.21 -1.20
CA THR A 529 -15.18 -18.83 0.00
C THR A 529 -14.58 -17.42 -0.15
N ALA A 530 -13.96 -17.10 -1.29
CA ALA A 530 -13.42 -15.77 -1.57
C ALA A 530 -14.51 -14.68 -1.48
N GLN A 531 -15.70 -14.92 -2.06
CA GLN A 531 -16.85 -14.03 -1.98
C GLN A 531 -17.32 -13.79 -0.54
N GLN A 532 -17.39 -14.85 0.27
CA GLN A 532 -17.78 -14.74 1.68
C GLN A 532 -16.74 -13.97 2.51
N LEU A 533 -15.46 -14.09 2.17
CA LEU A 533 -14.39 -13.36 2.84
C LEU A 533 -14.39 -11.87 2.48
N ARG A 534 -14.75 -11.54 1.22
CA ARG A 534 -14.65 -10.20 0.62
C ARG A 534 -15.85 -9.89 -0.28
N PRO A 535 -17.07 -9.74 0.27
CA PRO A 535 -18.28 -9.59 -0.53
C PRO A 535 -18.38 -8.26 -1.28
N LEU A 536 -17.61 -7.25 -0.87
CA LEU A 536 -17.61 -5.91 -1.48
C LEU A 536 -16.51 -5.71 -2.53
N ASP A 537 -15.67 -6.71 -2.76
CA ASP A 537 -14.59 -6.62 -3.75
C ASP A 537 -15.14 -6.95 -5.15
N SER A 538 -15.18 -5.94 -6.01
CA SER A 538 -15.72 -6.09 -7.37
C SER A 538 -14.91 -7.07 -8.21
N GLN A 539 -13.59 -7.17 -7.99
CA GLN A 539 -12.71 -8.06 -8.77
C GLN A 539 -13.02 -9.54 -8.50
N ILE A 540 -13.40 -9.88 -7.27
CA ILE A 540 -13.82 -11.25 -6.92
C ILE A 540 -15.09 -11.64 -7.68
N TRP A 541 -16.07 -10.73 -7.76
CA TRP A 541 -17.29 -10.97 -8.51
C TRP A 541 -17.05 -11.05 -10.02
N LEU A 542 -16.14 -10.22 -10.55
CA LEU A 542 -15.73 -10.31 -11.96
C LEU A 542 -15.08 -11.67 -12.27
N GLN A 543 -14.11 -12.11 -11.46
CA GLN A 543 -13.47 -13.42 -11.63
C GLN A 543 -14.45 -14.58 -11.47
N THR A 544 -15.44 -14.45 -10.58
CA THR A 544 -16.52 -15.44 -10.47
C THR A 544 -17.33 -15.51 -11.76
N ALA A 545 -17.70 -14.36 -12.32
CA ALA A 545 -18.48 -14.30 -13.55
C ALA A 545 -17.72 -14.90 -14.74
N GLU A 546 -16.43 -14.60 -14.85
CA GLU A 546 -15.54 -15.18 -15.85
C GLU A 546 -15.39 -16.69 -15.67
N PHE A 547 -15.24 -17.17 -14.43
CA PHE A 547 -15.21 -18.61 -14.13
C PHE A 547 -16.49 -19.31 -14.60
N TYR A 548 -17.67 -18.82 -14.22
CA TYR A 548 -18.92 -19.44 -14.64
C TYR A 548 -19.13 -19.35 -16.15
N SER A 549 -18.81 -18.22 -16.78
CA SER A 549 -18.90 -18.07 -18.24
C SER A 549 -18.02 -19.10 -18.96
N ALA A 550 -16.77 -19.26 -18.51
CA ALA A 550 -15.84 -20.20 -19.11
C ALA A 550 -16.22 -21.66 -18.80
N ALA A 551 -16.66 -21.96 -17.57
CA ALA A 551 -17.06 -23.28 -17.14
C ALA A 551 -18.30 -23.81 -17.90
N VAL A 552 -19.28 -22.94 -18.15
CA VAL A 552 -20.46 -23.27 -18.99
C VAL A 552 -20.00 -23.58 -20.41
N GLN A 553 -19.19 -22.71 -21.01
CA GLN A 553 -18.77 -22.84 -22.40
C GLN A 553 -17.88 -24.06 -22.65
N GLN A 554 -16.95 -24.35 -21.74
CA GLN A 554 -15.94 -25.38 -21.93
C GLN A 554 -16.38 -26.76 -21.43
N PHE A 555 -17.18 -26.82 -20.36
CA PHE A 555 -17.51 -28.08 -19.68
C PHE A 555 -19.01 -28.33 -19.52
N GLY A 556 -19.87 -27.37 -19.86
CA GLY A 556 -21.30 -27.45 -19.52
C GLY A 556 -21.56 -27.41 -18.00
N TRP A 557 -20.62 -26.88 -17.22
CA TRP A 557 -20.73 -26.73 -15.76
C TRP A 557 -21.34 -25.38 -15.40
N SER A 558 -22.20 -25.33 -14.38
CA SER A 558 -22.94 -24.13 -13.96
C SER A 558 -23.99 -23.66 -14.99
N THR A 559 -24.60 -22.49 -14.77
CA THR A 559 -25.62 -21.90 -15.63
C THR A 559 -25.21 -20.50 -16.09
N THR A 560 -25.71 -20.09 -17.26
CA THR A 560 -25.53 -18.71 -17.75
C THR A 560 -26.10 -17.68 -16.77
N ALA A 561 -27.20 -18.02 -16.09
CA ALA A 561 -27.80 -17.17 -15.05
C ALA A 561 -26.85 -16.89 -13.88
N GLN A 562 -26.04 -17.88 -13.44
CA GLN A 562 -25.04 -17.66 -12.39
C GLN A 562 -23.91 -16.73 -12.85
N ALA A 563 -23.46 -16.87 -14.09
CA ALA A 563 -22.47 -15.96 -14.67
C ALA A 563 -23.02 -14.52 -14.76
N ASP A 564 -24.24 -14.35 -15.28
CA ASP A 564 -24.89 -13.04 -15.41
C ASP A 564 -25.17 -12.38 -14.06
N GLN A 565 -25.58 -13.15 -13.05
CA GLN A 565 -25.73 -12.64 -11.68
C GLN A 565 -24.39 -12.14 -11.11
N ALA A 566 -23.30 -12.86 -11.33
CA ALA A 566 -21.98 -12.43 -10.88
C ALA A 566 -21.51 -11.16 -11.60
N TYR A 567 -21.74 -11.03 -12.92
CA TYR A 567 -21.47 -9.79 -13.66
C TYR A 567 -22.30 -8.62 -13.12
N GLN A 568 -23.59 -8.82 -12.83
CA GLN A 568 -24.44 -7.80 -12.25
C GLN A 568 -23.94 -7.33 -10.87
N GLN A 569 -23.48 -8.25 -10.01
CA GLN A 569 -22.88 -7.89 -8.72
C GLN A 569 -21.56 -7.12 -8.90
N ALA A 570 -20.71 -7.57 -9.81
CA ALA A 570 -19.45 -6.90 -10.13
C ALA A 570 -19.69 -5.45 -10.60
N LEU A 571 -20.67 -5.25 -11.49
CA LEU A 571 -21.08 -3.94 -11.99
C LEU A 571 -21.79 -3.07 -10.94
N HIS A 572 -22.58 -3.67 -10.05
CA HIS A 572 -23.16 -2.93 -8.93
C HIS A 572 -22.06 -2.36 -8.00
N LEU A 573 -20.95 -3.07 -7.85
CA LEU A 573 -19.80 -2.63 -7.05
C LEU A 573 -18.85 -1.69 -7.81
N ALA A 574 -18.75 -1.81 -9.13
CA ALA A 574 -17.90 -0.99 -9.99
C ALA A 574 -18.63 -0.50 -11.28
N PRO A 575 -19.68 0.35 -11.14
CA PRO A 575 -20.57 0.69 -12.26
C PRO A 575 -19.94 1.65 -13.29
N HIS A 576 -18.78 2.22 -12.98
CA HIS A 576 -18.07 3.19 -13.81
C HIS A 576 -16.74 2.63 -14.37
N ASP A 577 -16.52 1.32 -14.27
CA ASP A 577 -15.33 0.66 -14.79
C ASP A 577 -15.66 -0.05 -16.11
N ALA A 578 -15.09 0.45 -17.21
CA ALA A 578 -15.30 -0.09 -18.55
C ALA A 578 -14.85 -1.56 -18.68
N THR A 579 -13.89 -2.02 -17.87
CA THR A 579 -13.37 -3.40 -17.94
C THR A 579 -14.44 -4.44 -17.62
N PHE A 580 -15.36 -4.12 -16.71
CA PHE A 580 -16.42 -5.02 -16.27
C PHE A 580 -17.48 -5.19 -17.35
N TYR A 581 -17.90 -4.10 -17.99
CA TYR A 581 -18.83 -4.14 -19.12
C TYR A 581 -18.24 -4.86 -20.33
N THR A 582 -16.95 -4.64 -20.63
CA THR A 582 -16.25 -5.34 -21.71
C THR A 582 -16.18 -6.83 -21.46
N ALA A 583 -15.86 -7.26 -20.23
CA ALA A 583 -15.83 -8.67 -19.87
C ALA A 583 -17.20 -9.33 -20.05
N TRP A 584 -18.27 -8.67 -19.59
CA TRP A 584 -19.63 -9.19 -19.75
C TRP A 584 -20.07 -9.25 -21.21
N GLY A 585 -19.84 -8.19 -21.98
CA GLY A 585 -20.15 -8.13 -23.41
C GLY A 585 -19.42 -9.22 -24.20
N ARG A 586 -18.15 -9.48 -23.89
CA ARG A 586 -17.40 -10.62 -24.49
C ARG A 586 -18.00 -11.97 -24.13
N ALA A 587 -18.45 -12.15 -22.88
CA ALA A 587 -19.13 -13.37 -22.47
C ALA A 587 -20.48 -13.56 -23.18
N GLN A 588 -21.23 -12.48 -23.41
CA GLN A 588 -22.48 -12.49 -24.19
C GLN A 588 -22.22 -12.84 -25.67
N LEU A 589 -21.17 -12.27 -26.28
CA LEU A 589 -20.77 -12.62 -27.65
C LEU A 589 -20.42 -14.10 -27.83
N ARG A 590 -19.67 -14.69 -26.89
CA ARG A 590 -19.33 -16.12 -26.94
C ARG A 590 -20.56 -17.02 -26.85
N ARG A 591 -21.66 -16.52 -26.29
CA ARG A 591 -22.97 -17.20 -26.23
C ARG A 591 -23.86 -16.93 -27.45
N GLY A 592 -23.44 -16.07 -28.39
CA GLY A 592 -24.25 -15.65 -29.54
C GLY A 592 -25.28 -14.55 -29.21
N GLU A 593 -25.25 -13.98 -28.00
CA GLU A 593 -26.19 -12.96 -27.53
C GLU A 593 -25.77 -11.55 -28.00
N ALA A 594 -25.61 -11.36 -29.32
CA ALA A 594 -25.01 -10.15 -29.89
C ALA A 594 -25.74 -8.86 -29.52
N ALA A 595 -27.08 -8.88 -29.44
CA ALA A 595 -27.88 -7.72 -29.04
C ALA A 595 -27.61 -7.28 -27.59
N ALA A 596 -27.52 -8.24 -26.66
CA ALA A 596 -27.20 -7.94 -25.26
C ALA A 596 -25.74 -7.47 -25.11
N ALA A 597 -24.82 -8.10 -25.88
CA ALA A 597 -23.43 -7.69 -25.91
C ALA A 597 -23.26 -6.24 -26.37
N ALA A 598 -23.95 -5.84 -27.44
CA ALA A 598 -23.88 -4.47 -27.95
C ALA A 598 -24.26 -3.44 -26.88
N VAL A 599 -25.32 -3.69 -26.10
CA VAL A 599 -25.74 -2.80 -24.99
C VAL A 599 -24.65 -2.68 -23.92
N SER A 600 -24.09 -3.80 -23.45
CA SER A 600 -22.99 -3.79 -22.47
C SER A 600 -21.78 -3.04 -23.00
N LEU A 601 -21.41 -3.29 -24.25
CA LEU A 601 -20.19 -2.75 -24.88
C LEU A 601 -20.32 -1.27 -25.25
N GLN A 602 -21.52 -0.81 -25.60
CA GLN A 602 -21.82 0.62 -25.74
C GLN A 602 -21.54 1.37 -24.43
N GLN A 603 -21.92 0.78 -23.30
CA GLN A 603 -21.61 1.37 -22.00
C GLN A 603 -20.11 1.35 -21.69
N ALA A 604 -19.39 0.29 -22.09
CA ALA A 604 -17.94 0.22 -21.93
C ALA A 604 -17.22 1.34 -22.69
N VAL A 605 -17.55 1.55 -23.98
CA VAL A 605 -16.91 2.61 -24.80
C VAL A 605 -17.34 4.02 -24.39
N ALA A 606 -18.53 4.18 -23.80
CA ALA A 606 -18.97 5.44 -23.21
C ALA A 606 -18.17 5.82 -21.96
N LEU A 607 -17.76 4.83 -21.16
CA LEU A 607 -16.92 5.02 -19.98
C LEU A 607 -15.44 5.22 -20.35
N ASP A 608 -14.93 4.49 -21.34
CA ASP A 608 -13.56 4.63 -21.82
C ASP A 608 -13.47 4.63 -23.36
N ALA A 609 -13.37 5.83 -23.93
CA ALA A 609 -13.25 6.06 -25.37
C ALA A 609 -11.86 5.71 -25.94
N THR A 610 -10.96 5.16 -25.13
CA THR A 610 -9.65 4.65 -25.55
C THR A 610 -9.54 3.13 -25.43
N TYR A 611 -10.61 2.43 -25.04
CA TYR A 611 -10.55 1.00 -24.79
C TYR A 611 -10.71 0.19 -26.08
N GLY A 612 -9.60 -0.04 -26.79
CA GLY A 612 -9.60 -0.74 -28.09
C GLY A 612 -10.24 -2.14 -28.04
N ASP A 613 -10.04 -2.87 -26.94
CA ASP A 613 -10.67 -4.16 -26.66
C ASP A 613 -12.21 -4.12 -26.61
N ALA A 614 -12.77 -3.01 -26.10
CA ALA A 614 -14.21 -2.78 -26.02
C ALA A 614 -14.78 -2.42 -27.40
N TYR A 615 -14.10 -1.56 -28.15
CA TYR A 615 -14.47 -1.22 -29.52
C TYR A 615 -14.44 -2.43 -30.45
N LEU A 616 -13.42 -3.28 -30.33
CA LEU A 616 -13.34 -4.52 -31.11
C LEU A 616 -14.54 -5.41 -30.83
N ALA A 617 -14.85 -5.64 -29.56
CA ALA A 617 -16.00 -6.45 -29.18
C ALA A 617 -17.32 -5.81 -29.63
N LEU A 618 -17.47 -4.48 -29.54
CA LEU A 618 -18.69 -3.78 -29.96
C LEU A 618 -18.90 -3.94 -31.47
N ALA A 619 -17.86 -3.71 -32.26
CA ALA A 619 -17.91 -3.86 -33.71
C ALA A 619 -18.25 -5.30 -34.12
N THR A 620 -17.67 -6.30 -33.42
CA THR A 620 -18.03 -7.71 -33.62
C THR A 620 -19.49 -8.00 -33.27
N ALA A 621 -20.04 -7.38 -32.23
CA ALA A 621 -21.46 -7.51 -31.89
C ALA A 621 -22.37 -6.92 -32.96
N GLU A 622 -22.06 -5.72 -33.46
CA GLU A 622 -22.82 -5.05 -34.51
C GLU A 622 -22.75 -5.81 -35.85
N LEU A 623 -21.58 -6.35 -36.20
CA LEU A 623 -21.42 -7.19 -37.39
C LEU A 623 -22.25 -8.47 -37.28
N ALA A 624 -22.28 -9.13 -36.11
CA ALA A 624 -23.13 -10.29 -35.85
C ALA A 624 -24.64 -9.97 -35.91
N LEU A 625 -25.02 -8.70 -35.72
CA LEU A 625 -26.39 -8.20 -35.89
C LEU A 625 -26.69 -7.77 -37.34
N ASN A 626 -25.77 -8.03 -38.28
CA ASN A 626 -25.87 -7.60 -39.68
C ASN A 626 -25.96 -6.05 -39.82
N GLN A 627 -25.21 -5.32 -39.00
CA GLN A 627 -25.14 -3.86 -39.00
C GLN A 627 -23.72 -3.36 -39.35
N PRO A 628 -23.19 -3.70 -40.54
CA PRO A 628 -21.80 -3.38 -40.88
C PRO A 628 -21.53 -1.87 -40.98
N GLU A 629 -22.53 -1.05 -41.29
CA GLU A 629 -22.37 0.42 -41.29
C GLU A 629 -22.05 0.99 -39.89
N GLN A 630 -22.62 0.40 -38.84
CA GLN A 630 -22.35 0.79 -37.45
C GLN A 630 -21.03 0.21 -36.93
N ALA A 631 -20.70 -1.02 -37.34
CA ALA A 631 -19.46 -1.70 -36.96
C ALA A 631 -18.21 -1.00 -37.51
N LEU A 632 -18.30 -0.41 -38.71
CA LEU A 632 -17.18 0.19 -39.42
C LEU A 632 -16.38 1.23 -38.58
N PRO A 633 -17.00 2.30 -38.03
CA PRO A 633 -16.28 3.26 -37.20
C PRO A 633 -15.70 2.63 -35.92
N HIS A 634 -16.33 1.61 -35.36
CA HIS A 634 -15.85 0.94 -34.16
C HIS A 634 -14.63 0.04 -34.43
N TYR A 635 -14.58 -0.68 -35.55
CA TYR A 635 -13.35 -1.38 -35.96
C TYR A 635 -12.19 -0.41 -36.19
N GLN A 636 -12.45 0.74 -36.82
CA GLN A 636 -11.45 1.78 -37.00
C GLN A 636 -10.95 2.34 -35.66
N ALA A 637 -11.83 2.55 -34.69
CA ALA A 637 -11.45 2.95 -33.34
C ALA A 637 -10.63 1.87 -32.62
N ALA A 638 -11.01 0.59 -32.76
CA ALA A 638 -10.25 -0.54 -32.20
C ALA A 638 -8.82 -0.57 -32.74
N ILE A 639 -8.63 -0.42 -34.05
CA ILE A 639 -7.30 -0.38 -34.69
C ILE A 639 -6.42 0.74 -34.11
N ARG A 640 -6.99 1.92 -33.81
CA ARG A 640 -6.24 3.06 -33.25
C ARG A 640 -5.72 2.78 -31.84
N TRP A 641 -6.45 2.01 -31.04
CA TRP A 641 -6.20 1.87 -29.61
C TRP A 641 -5.63 0.51 -29.19
N LEU A 642 -5.76 -0.52 -30.02
CA LEU A 642 -5.20 -1.84 -29.74
C LEU A 642 -3.68 -1.85 -29.98
N PRO A 643 -2.88 -2.38 -29.04
CA PRO A 643 -1.46 -2.68 -29.28
C PRO A 643 -1.27 -3.73 -30.39
N HIS A 644 -2.22 -4.65 -30.51
CA HIS A 644 -2.24 -5.76 -31.45
C HIS A 644 -3.60 -5.73 -32.19
N PRO A 645 -3.68 -5.03 -33.35
CA PRO A 645 -4.94 -4.76 -34.04
C PRO A 645 -5.34 -5.82 -35.08
N GLU A 646 -4.67 -6.97 -35.15
CA GLU A 646 -4.88 -7.99 -36.18
C GLU A 646 -6.33 -8.49 -36.24
N ALA A 647 -6.95 -8.70 -35.08
CA ALA A 647 -8.35 -9.12 -34.99
C ALA A 647 -9.30 -8.01 -35.48
N ALA A 648 -8.95 -6.74 -35.24
CA ALA A 648 -9.73 -5.60 -35.70
C ALA A 648 -9.62 -5.40 -37.22
N TYR A 649 -8.45 -5.61 -37.82
CA TYR A 649 -8.31 -5.58 -39.28
C TYR A 649 -9.07 -6.73 -39.97
N ALA A 650 -9.04 -7.93 -39.39
CA ALA A 650 -9.80 -9.06 -39.94
C ALA A 650 -11.32 -8.79 -39.89
N GLY A 651 -11.82 -8.25 -38.77
CA GLY A 651 -13.23 -7.84 -38.66
C GLY A 651 -13.58 -6.67 -39.59
N LEU A 652 -12.67 -5.72 -39.81
CA LEU A 652 -12.85 -4.63 -40.77
C LEU A 652 -12.94 -5.15 -42.21
N ALA A 653 -12.15 -6.16 -42.56
CA ALA A 653 -12.21 -6.80 -43.88
C ALA A 653 -13.58 -7.46 -44.14
N ASP A 654 -14.10 -8.19 -43.15
CA ASP A 654 -15.44 -8.80 -43.21
C ASP A 654 -16.53 -7.73 -43.31
N CYS A 655 -16.40 -6.66 -42.52
CA CYS A 655 -17.28 -5.50 -42.57
C CYS A 655 -17.33 -4.87 -43.98
N TYR A 656 -16.18 -4.65 -44.63
CA TYR A 656 -16.15 -4.12 -46.00
C TYR A 656 -16.68 -5.10 -47.04
N TRP A 657 -16.44 -6.39 -46.86
CA TRP A 657 -16.98 -7.44 -47.73
C TRP A 657 -18.52 -7.43 -47.69
N GLN A 658 -19.13 -7.34 -46.49
CA GLN A 658 -20.59 -7.24 -46.33
C GLN A 658 -21.18 -5.91 -46.87
N LEU A 659 -20.40 -4.83 -46.86
CA LEU A 659 -20.76 -3.54 -47.48
C LEU A 659 -20.55 -3.51 -49.00
N ASN A 660 -20.16 -4.63 -49.62
CA ASN A 660 -19.85 -4.72 -51.05
C ASN A 660 -18.73 -3.74 -51.49
N ARG A 661 -17.69 -3.61 -50.66
CA ARG A 661 -16.49 -2.78 -50.90
C ARG A 661 -15.23 -3.66 -51.04
N PRO A 662 -15.09 -4.40 -52.16
CA PRO A 662 -14.09 -5.45 -52.32
C PRO A 662 -12.63 -4.97 -52.23
N GLN A 663 -12.32 -3.78 -52.74
CA GLN A 663 -10.96 -3.23 -52.69
C GLN A 663 -10.52 -2.90 -51.25
N ASP A 664 -11.41 -2.29 -50.47
CA ASP A 664 -11.15 -1.96 -49.07
C ASP A 664 -11.08 -3.24 -48.21
N ALA A 665 -11.92 -4.24 -48.51
CA ALA A 665 -11.89 -5.55 -47.87
C ALA A 665 -10.55 -6.27 -48.11
N LEU A 666 -10.03 -6.25 -49.34
CA LEU A 666 -8.74 -6.84 -49.68
C LEU A 666 -7.61 -6.14 -48.91
N GLN A 667 -7.60 -4.81 -48.92
CA GLN A 667 -6.59 -4.03 -48.21
C GLN A 667 -6.60 -4.31 -46.70
N ALA A 668 -7.77 -4.35 -46.07
CA ALA A 668 -7.91 -4.66 -44.66
C ALA A 668 -7.46 -6.10 -44.35
N ALA A 669 -7.79 -7.07 -45.21
CA ALA A 669 -7.34 -8.45 -45.08
C ALA A 669 -5.80 -8.56 -45.18
N GLU A 670 -5.18 -7.83 -46.11
CA GLU A 670 -3.72 -7.77 -46.24
C GLU A 670 -3.05 -7.19 -44.99
N GLN A 671 -3.63 -6.14 -44.39
CA GLN A 671 -3.14 -5.60 -43.12
C GLN A 671 -3.25 -6.62 -41.98
N ALA A 672 -4.37 -7.33 -41.89
CA ALA A 672 -4.53 -8.40 -40.89
C ALA A 672 -3.47 -9.50 -41.05
N LEU A 673 -3.18 -9.91 -42.30
CA LEU A 673 -2.16 -10.91 -42.62
C LEU A 673 -0.73 -10.41 -42.43
N HIS A 674 -0.49 -9.12 -42.60
CA HIS A 674 0.81 -8.52 -42.30
C HIS A 674 1.13 -8.65 -40.81
N HIS A 675 0.15 -8.44 -39.94
CA HIS A 675 0.30 -8.63 -38.49
C HIS A 675 0.28 -10.09 -38.06
N ASN A 676 -0.58 -10.91 -38.66
CA ASN A 676 -0.69 -12.34 -38.42
C ASN A 676 -0.90 -13.12 -39.72
N PRO A 677 0.16 -13.69 -40.32
CA PRO A 677 0.09 -14.43 -41.58
C PRO A 677 -0.85 -15.63 -41.57
N HIS A 678 -1.22 -16.13 -40.39
CA HIS A 678 -2.08 -17.30 -40.21
C HIS A 678 -3.53 -16.94 -39.85
N ASN A 679 -3.94 -15.67 -39.95
CA ASN A 679 -5.32 -15.28 -39.71
C ASN A 679 -6.26 -15.90 -40.76
N GLN A 680 -7.04 -16.91 -40.36
CA GLN A 680 -7.89 -17.69 -41.26
C GLN A 680 -8.97 -16.84 -41.95
N GLN A 681 -9.58 -15.90 -41.23
CA GLN A 681 -10.65 -15.05 -41.77
C GLN A 681 -10.11 -14.10 -42.85
N ALA A 682 -8.94 -13.50 -42.61
CA ALA A 682 -8.31 -12.64 -43.61
C ALA A 682 -7.81 -13.44 -44.83
N LEU A 683 -7.28 -14.67 -44.63
CA LEU A 683 -6.92 -15.56 -45.73
C LEU A 683 -8.14 -15.92 -46.60
N PHE A 684 -9.26 -16.23 -45.97
CA PHE A 684 -10.52 -16.54 -46.65
C PHE A 684 -10.99 -15.37 -47.52
N ILE A 685 -11.15 -14.17 -46.93
CA ILE A 685 -11.63 -12.98 -47.65
C ILE A 685 -10.69 -12.62 -48.81
N ARG A 686 -9.37 -12.64 -48.59
CA ARG A 686 -8.40 -12.39 -49.66
C ARG A 686 -8.53 -13.40 -50.80
N HIS A 687 -8.69 -14.69 -50.49
CA HIS A 687 -8.79 -15.74 -51.49
C HIS A 687 -10.06 -15.62 -52.33
N GLU A 688 -11.20 -15.32 -51.70
CA GLU A 688 -12.47 -15.09 -52.42
C GLU A 688 -12.37 -13.85 -53.33
N LEU A 689 -11.83 -12.73 -52.84
CA LEU A 689 -11.65 -11.49 -53.61
C LEU A 689 -10.72 -11.63 -54.82
N ILE A 690 -9.70 -12.48 -54.74
CA ILE A 690 -8.76 -12.70 -55.84
C ILE A 690 -9.35 -13.64 -56.91
N LYS A 691 -10.34 -14.47 -56.56
CA LYS A 691 -10.97 -15.44 -57.47
C LYS A 691 -12.11 -14.89 -58.30
N THR A 692 -12.80 -13.85 -57.84
CA THR A 692 -13.88 -13.17 -58.55
C THR A 692 -13.36 -11.83 -59.11
N PRO A 693 -12.90 -11.78 -60.37
CA PRO A 693 -12.40 -10.55 -61.00
C PRO A 693 -13.46 -9.48 -61.22
#